data_AF-A0A848DFD0-F1
#
_entry.id   AF-A0A848DFD0-F1
#
_cell.length_a   1.000
_cell.length_b   1.000
_cell.length_c   1.000
_cell.angle_alpha   90.00
_cell.angle_beta   90.00
_cell.angle_gamma   90.00
#
_symmetry.space_group_name_H-M   'P 1'
#
loop_
_entity.id
_entity.type
_entity.pdbx_description
1 polymer ?
#
loop_
_entity_poly.entity_id
_entity_poly.type
_entity_poly.pdbx_seq_one_letter_code
_entity_poly.pdbx_strand_id
1 'polypeptide(L)'
;MLNVGPSSSVDDDAHLITFVDRLADAGGDARTTTARKQIQKSIEAGEAPAGLRRLAEALAAVGDGPPPQRRPVDDPASVVAAVRGDNLVVLDEFDPEAVAAAVTALLADGRRVVVTAADRAELIALRDVLPAQIYGHCLDRLPPLSPAEVRQLRRLLATATPARRARSGQQLPAPESLPSVDEIAELCHRARRARTGGGGPADLIPGLLAGIEAERRDAVTSVARCVDRSLGALRPREDRAWAWSLLSDLVYSRHRAAFERLVEDTAQATMAAERARTSPPISVVGPLPTGAGEMLRRYLAFLQSGGRSRAYFRSAAQRDVQPALRQIRVGGVVPETIQQVQAAVEHVDLAERLTRIDAACHEVGIPAPRNADELAELADGLTRIGAAARSVGALRHDVLFIHPNSPIAVPDLTAAEQIATAIIDLADHGSPAEAHQRLDRLADDLAGQAPVAATAPEHDSAVIALRERDPAAYAAALDALFAARRDVLDQQSCTALLDRLRQHAPRLADAWAAESESGASGFGLAWFVEVDRLLEALPAPDSADVVMVLGAGELGVDRLLLAAVAPRLIAVVGSGARPAGGAPLLSVLQRAAALVIRGRAAAQGSDARVVRLPSGPAGSRSVGVADRGQVKQAGA
;
A
#
# COMPACT_ATOMS: atom_id res chain seq x y z
N MET A 1 67.21 3.07 14.40
CA MET A 1 66.31 3.71 13.42
C MET A 1 65.47 2.60 12.78
N LEU A 2 64.22 2.42 13.21
CA LEU A 2 63.30 1.41 12.64
C LEU A 2 62.43 2.09 11.57
N ASN A 3 62.49 1.59 10.34
CA ASN A 3 61.70 2.06 9.21
C ASN A 3 60.36 1.30 9.18
N VAL A 4 59.34 1.86 9.85
CA VAL A 4 58.04 1.19 10.09
C VAL A 4 57.00 1.56 9.00
N GLY A 5 57.41 2.18 7.88
CA GLY A 5 56.50 2.50 6.77
C GLY A 5 56.16 1.26 5.92
N PRO A 6 54.88 0.96 5.63
CA PRO A 6 54.52 -0.06 4.65
C PRO A 6 54.82 0.42 3.22
N SER A 7 55.17 -0.52 2.33
CA SER A 7 55.28 -0.28 0.89
C SER A 7 53.89 -0.03 0.29
N SER A 8 53.82 0.85 -0.70
CA SER A 8 52.62 1.49 -1.26
C SER A 8 51.53 0.53 -1.80
N SER A 9 50.57 0.16 -0.94
CA SER A 9 49.11 0.06 -1.19
C SER A 9 48.47 -0.72 -0.03
N VAL A 10 47.73 -0.04 0.87
CA VAL A 10 47.27 -0.56 2.17
C VAL A 10 45.98 -1.42 2.07
N ASP A 11 45.52 -1.71 0.86
CA ASP A 11 44.28 -2.48 0.61
C ASP A 11 44.47 -4.01 0.64
N ASP A 12 45.70 -4.51 0.80
CA ASP A 12 45.98 -5.94 0.84
C ASP A 12 46.16 -6.44 2.29
N ASP A 13 45.37 -7.44 2.69
CA ASP A 13 45.44 -8.07 4.01
C ASP A 13 46.86 -8.62 4.30
N ALA A 14 47.62 -8.99 3.26
CA ALA A 14 49.02 -9.42 3.37
C ALA A 14 49.96 -8.29 3.86
N HIS A 15 49.71 -7.04 3.43
CA HIS A 15 50.47 -5.88 3.90
C HIS A 15 50.14 -5.54 5.35
N LEU A 16 48.87 -5.71 5.75
CA LEU A 16 48.45 -5.49 7.13
C LEU A 16 49.06 -6.53 8.07
N ILE A 17 49.13 -7.81 7.68
CA ILE A 17 49.83 -8.86 8.45
C ILE A 17 51.31 -8.50 8.63
N THR A 18 51.98 -8.09 7.55
CA THR A 18 53.40 -7.66 7.62
C THR A 18 53.59 -6.46 8.54
N PHE A 19 52.64 -5.52 8.56
CA PHE A 19 52.67 -4.37 9.48
C PHE A 19 52.51 -4.80 10.94
N VAL A 20 51.56 -5.69 11.22
CA VAL A 20 51.34 -6.27 12.57
C VAL A 20 52.59 -7.01 13.04
N ASP A 21 53.25 -7.76 12.16
CA ASP A 21 54.50 -8.45 12.46
C ASP A 21 55.60 -7.48 12.89
N ARG A 22 55.78 -6.36 12.17
CA ARG A 22 56.79 -5.33 12.51
C ARG A 22 56.50 -4.64 13.83
N LEU A 23 55.23 -4.41 14.18
CA LEU A 23 54.85 -3.87 15.48
C LEU A 23 55.16 -4.88 16.60
N ALA A 24 54.82 -6.15 16.38
CA ALA A 24 55.06 -7.20 17.33
C ALA A 24 56.56 -7.47 17.55
N ASP A 25 57.39 -7.43 16.51
CA ASP A 25 58.84 -7.65 16.60
C ASP A 25 59.57 -6.56 17.42
N ALA A 26 58.93 -5.41 17.65
CA ALA A 26 59.43 -4.38 18.57
C ALA A 26 59.27 -4.76 20.05
N GLY A 27 58.45 -5.78 20.36
CA GLY A 27 58.20 -6.33 21.68
C GLY A 27 58.59 -7.81 21.76
N GLY A 28 59.11 -8.24 22.91
CA GLY A 28 59.59 -9.62 23.10
C GLY A 28 58.72 -10.50 24.00
N ASP A 29 57.60 -10.00 24.51
CA ASP A 29 56.82 -10.70 25.54
C ASP A 29 55.79 -11.70 24.95
N ALA A 30 55.43 -12.69 25.77
CA ALA A 30 54.47 -13.73 25.38
C ALA A 30 53.08 -13.18 25.06
N ARG A 31 52.73 -12.01 25.62
CA ARG A 31 51.43 -11.35 25.45
C ARG A 31 51.33 -10.68 24.09
N THR A 32 52.35 -9.94 23.67
CA THR A 32 52.47 -9.38 22.32
C THR A 32 52.40 -10.49 21.27
N THR A 33 53.06 -11.62 21.53
CA THR A 33 52.99 -12.81 20.65
C THR A 33 51.58 -13.39 20.57
N THR A 34 50.83 -13.39 21.67
CA THR A 34 49.44 -13.88 21.72
C THR A 34 48.50 -12.93 20.98
N ALA A 35 48.61 -11.62 21.21
CA ALA A 35 47.88 -10.59 20.49
C ALA A 35 48.12 -10.68 18.99
N ARG A 36 49.38 -10.80 18.56
CA ARG A 36 49.77 -10.99 17.14
C ARG A 36 49.03 -12.15 16.50
N LYS A 37 49.04 -13.33 17.15
CA LYS A 37 48.36 -14.53 16.63
C LYS A 37 46.84 -14.35 16.55
N GLN A 38 46.22 -13.70 17.53
CA GLN A 38 44.78 -13.40 17.52
C GLN A 38 44.42 -12.45 16.37
N ILE A 39 45.17 -11.37 16.21
CA ILE A 39 44.97 -10.38 15.14
C ILE A 39 45.13 -11.02 13.77
N GLN A 40 46.19 -11.81 13.56
CA GLN A 40 46.42 -12.48 12.29
C GLN A 40 45.27 -13.44 11.95
N LYS A 41 44.81 -14.23 12.94
CA LYS A 41 43.66 -15.11 12.76
C LYS A 41 42.38 -14.34 12.37
N SER A 42 42.15 -13.17 12.97
CA SER A 42 41.00 -12.31 12.61
C SER A 42 41.12 -11.75 11.19
N ILE A 43 42.33 -11.34 10.76
CA ILE A 43 42.57 -10.87 9.40
C ILE A 43 42.33 -12.00 8.39
N GLU A 44 42.86 -13.19 8.64
CA GLU A 44 42.67 -14.38 7.80
C GLU A 44 41.19 -14.81 7.72
N ALA A 45 40.40 -14.52 8.75
CA ALA A 45 38.95 -14.74 8.76
C ALA A 45 38.14 -13.64 8.04
N GLY A 46 38.79 -12.62 7.46
CA GLY A 46 38.15 -11.49 6.80
C GLY A 46 37.66 -10.38 7.76
N GLU A 47 38.00 -10.45 9.04
CA GLU A 47 37.62 -9.48 10.08
C GLU A 47 38.81 -8.59 10.46
N ALA A 48 39.46 -7.99 9.46
CA ALA A 48 40.66 -7.19 9.67
C ALA A 48 40.38 -5.92 10.53
N PRO A 49 41.05 -5.77 11.70
CA PRO A 49 40.74 -4.70 12.66
C PRO A 49 40.89 -3.30 12.09
N ALA A 50 39.80 -2.52 12.15
CA ALA A 50 39.73 -1.19 11.55
C ALA A 50 40.81 -0.23 12.08
N GLY A 51 41.08 -0.22 13.39
CA GLY A 51 42.05 0.69 13.98
C GLY A 51 43.49 0.43 13.51
N LEU A 52 43.89 -0.84 13.34
CA LEU A 52 45.20 -1.18 12.76
C LEU A 52 45.32 -0.75 11.31
N ARG A 53 44.27 -0.94 10.51
CA ARG A 53 44.23 -0.47 9.12
C ARG A 53 44.39 1.05 9.06
N ARG A 54 43.63 1.80 9.88
CA ARG A 54 43.73 3.27 9.98
C ARG A 54 45.11 3.74 10.42
N LEU A 55 45.74 3.05 11.36
CA LEU A 55 47.11 3.35 11.79
C LEU A 55 48.12 3.13 10.65
N ALA A 56 48.01 2.01 9.93
CA ALA A 56 48.89 1.71 8.81
C ALA A 56 48.71 2.71 7.66
N GLU A 57 47.46 3.07 7.33
CA GLU A 57 47.11 4.13 6.37
C GLU A 57 47.71 5.47 6.78
N ALA A 58 47.53 5.89 8.04
CA ALA A 58 48.03 7.16 8.54
C ALA A 58 49.57 7.24 8.49
N LEU A 59 50.26 6.12 8.73
CA LEU A 59 51.72 6.01 8.60
C LEU A 59 52.20 5.98 7.14
N ALA A 60 51.40 5.42 6.23
CA ALA A 60 51.70 5.39 4.79
C ALA A 60 51.45 6.74 4.11
N ALA A 61 50.46 7.49 4.59
CA ALA A 61 50.05 8.80 4.08
C ALA A 61 50.98 9.96 4.51
N VAL A 62 52.05 9.67 5.27
CA VAL A 62 53.05 10.66 5.68
C VAL A 62 53.81 11.17 4.46
N GLY A 63 53.30 12.23 3.85
CA GLY A 63 54.07 13.12 2.98
C GLY A 63 54.79 14.19 3.80
N ASP A 64 55.69 14.95 3.15
CA ASP A 64 56.55 16.02 3.70
C ASP A 64 55.79 17.25 4.27
N GLY A 65 54.53 17.08 4.67
CA GLY A 65 53.67 18.13 5.21
C GLY A 65 53.95 18.46 6.69
N PRO A 66 53.64 19.69 7.13
CA PRO A 66 53.86 20.12 8.52
C PRO A 66 53.02 19.29 9.50
N PRO A 67 53.49 19.13 10.75
CA PRO A 67 52.77 18.37 11.78
C PRO A 67 51.36 18.93 12.01
N PRO A 68 50.40 18.06 12.38
CA PRO A 68 48.99 18.41 12.51
C PRO A 68 48.72 19.52 13.53
N GLN A 69 47.57 20.20 13.36
CA GLN A 69 47.14 21.34 14.16
C GLN A 69 47.00 20.98 15.64
N ARG A 70 47.63 21.78 16.51
CA ARG A 70 47.48 21.68 17.96
C ARG A 70 46.24 22.46 18.39
N ARG A 71 45.30 21.81 19.08
CA ARG A 71 44.08 22.46 19.58
C ARG A 71 44.18 22.69 21.10
N PRO A 72 43.82 23.89 21.59
CA PRO A 72 43.70 24.15 23.02
C PRO A 72 42.55 23.35 23.68
N VAL A 73 42.80 22.95 24.93
CA VAL A 73 41.90 22.57 26.04
C VAL A 73 40.66 23.43 26.31
N ASP A 74 39.86 23.89 25.35
CA ASP A 74 38.80 24.87 25.68
C ASP A 74 37.46 24.27 26.17
N ASP A 75 37.17 22.98 25.90
CA ASP A 75 35.94 22.29 26.35
C ASP A 75 36.10 20.75 26.28
N PRO A 76 35.64 19.92 27.24
CA PRO A 76 35.52 18.46 27.07
C PRO A 76 34.74 18.03 25.81
N ALA A 77 33.83 18.86 25.29
CA ALA A 77 33.19 18.66 23.98
C ALA A 77 34.21 18.67 22.82
N SER A 78 35.37 19.30 23.00
CA SER A 78 36.50 19.29 22.06
C SER A 78 37.10 17.90 21.89
N VAL A 79 37.19 17.12 22.98
CA VAL A 79 37.68 15.73 22.91
C VAL A 79 36.68 14.86 22.15
N VAL A 80 35.39 15.00 22.40
CA VAL A 80 34.35 14.29 21.65
C VAL A 80 34.37 14.68 20.17
N ALA A 81 34.49 15.97 19.86
CA ALA A 81 34.58 16.47 18.49
C ALA A 81 35.83 15.94 17.76
N ALA A 82 36.98 15.91 18.44
CA ALA A 82 38.21 15.32 17.93
C ALA A 82 38.04 13.83 17.63
N VAL A 83 37.52 13.06 18.58
CA VAL A 83 37.29 11.62 18.39
C VAL A 83 36.26 11.34 17.29
N ARG A 84 35.32 12.25 17.02
CA ARG A 84 34.38 12.10 15.89
C ARG A 84 35.09 12.24 14.53
N GLY A 85 36.04 13.18 14.41
CA GLY A 85 36.73 13.50 13.16
C GLY A 85 38.02 12.73 12.91
N ASP A 86 38.71 12.31 13.97
CA ASP A 86 40.06 11.75 13.94
C ASP A 86 40.12 10.36 14.56
N ASN A 87 40.93 9.47 13.97
CA ASN A 87 41.11 8.09 14.46
C ASN A 87 42.25 7.96 15.48
N LEU A 88 43.23 8.85 15.43
CA LEU A 88 44.39 8.88 16.32
C LEU A 88 44.43 10.23 17.02
N VAL A 89 44.29 10.22 18.34
CA VAL A 89 44.29 11.43 19.17
C VAL A 89 45.32 11.29 20.28
N VAL A 90 46.06 12.35 20.56
CA VAL A 90 47.02 12.45 21.67
C VAL A 90 46.52 13.51 22.64
N LEU A 91 46.29 13.12 23.89
CA LEU A 91 46.00 14.00 25.01
C LEU A 91 47.33 14.27 25.75
N ASP A 92 47.92 15.43 25.48
CA ASP A 92 49.24 15.85 25.98
C ASP A 92 49.06 16.72 27.24
N GLU A 93 49.81 16.45 28.31
CA GLU A 93 49.71 17.15 29.61
C GLU A 93 48.32 17.05 30.27
N PHE A 94 47.66 15.89 30.17
CA PHE A 94 46.38 15.64 30.82
C PHE A 94 46.58 15.03 32.21
N ASP A 95 46.05 15.67 33.25
CA ASP A 95 45.98 15.12 34.60
C ASP A 95 44.79 14.14 34.75
N PRO A 96 44.73 13.34 35.85
CA PRO A 96 43.65 12.36 36.03
C PRO A 96 42.24 12.97 36.01
N GLU A 97 42.06 14.22 36.45
CA GLU A 97 40.77 14.91 36.43
C GLU A 97 40.33 15.25 35.00
N ALA A 98 41.26 15.76 34.17
CA ALA A 98 41.00 16.04 32.77
C ALA A 98 40.70 14.76 31.97
N VAL A 99 41.38 13.65 32.29
CA VAL A 99 41.10 12.34 31.70
C VAL A 99 39.72 11.83 32.14
N ALA A 100 39.36 11.95 33.42
CA ALA A 100 38.04 11.58 33.93
C ALA A 100 36.92 12.38 33.24
N ALA A 101 37.13 13.69 33.01
CA ALA A 101 36.20 14.54 32.26
C ALA A 101 36.06 14.09 30.81
N ALA A 102 37.17 13.72 30.14
CA ALA A 102 37.15 13.20 28.78
C ALA A 102 36.38 11.87 28.68
N VAL A 103 36.61 10.93 29.60
CA VAL A 103 35.85 9.67 29.67
C VAL A 103 34.37 9.96 29.86
N THR A 104 34.02 10.83 30.79
CA THR A 104 32.63 11.21 31.07
C THR A 104 31.94 11.76 29.82
N ALA A 105 32.61 12.65 29.08
CA ALA A 105 32.07 13.23 27.84
C ALA A 105 31.91 12.19 26.73
N LEU A 106 32.84 11.24 26.59
CA LEU A 106 32.74 10.13 25.62
C LEU A 106 31.59 9.18 25.97
N LEU A 107 31.38 8.88 27.25
CA LEU A 107 30.26 8.07 27.70
C LEU A 107 28.91 8.75 27.42
N ALA A 108 28.82 10.06 27.67
CA ALA A 108 27.64 10.86 27.32
C ALA A 108 27.39 10.94 25.80
N ASP A 109 28.43 10.87 24.97
CA ASP A 109 28.33 10.69 23.50
C ASP A 109 27.89 9.26 23.09
N GLY A 110 27.70 8.36 24.06
CA GLY A 110 27.36 6.96 23.82
C GLY A 110 28.53 6.11 23.33
N ARG A 111 29.78 6.49 23.60
CA ARG A 111 30.95 5.69 23.20
C ARG A 111 31.17 4.51 24.14
N ARG A 112 31.63 3.41 23.56
CA ARG A 112 32.18 2.25 24.28
C ARG A 112 33.69 2.44 24.37
N VAL A 113 34.17 2.85 25.54
CA VAL A 113 35.57 3.22 25.77
C VAL A 113 36.28 2.10 26.51
N VAL A 114 37.40 1.63 25.99
CA VAL A 114 38.33 0.77 26.73
C VAL A 114 39.40 1.66 27.33
N VAL A 115 39.53 1.66 28.65
CA VAL A 115 40.55 2.41 29.37
C VAL A 115 41.61 1.44 29.85
N THR A 116 42.85 1.66 29.39
CA THR A 116 43.95 0.73 29.64
C THR A 116 45.24 1.43 30.03
N ALA A 117 46.00 0.81 30.93
CA ALA A 117 47.29 1.29 31.41
C ALA A 117 48.22 0.10 31.69
N ALA A 118 49.53 0.32 31.67
CA ALA A 118 50.49 -0.69 32.10
C ALA A 118 50.46 -0.88 33.63
N ASP A 119 50.36 0.22 34.38
CA ASP A 119 50.24 0.17 35.84
C ASP A 119 48.77 0.16 36.28
N ARG A 120 48.41 -0.82 37.10
CA ARG A 120 47.09 -0.93 37.72
C ARG A 120 46.78 0.28 38.62
N ALA A 121 47.80 0.86 39.27
CA ALA A 121 47.61 2.01 40.13
C ALA A 121 47.06 3.23 39.38
N GLU A 122 47.46 3.43 38.11
CA GLU A 122 46.91 4.50 37.26
C GLU A 122 45.42 4.30 36.96
N LEU A 123 45.00 3.07 36.68
CA LEU A 123 43.59 2.74 36.44
C LEU A 123 42.74 2.97 37.70
N ILE A 124 43.28 2.62 38.88
CA ILE A 124 42.61 2.84 40.17
C ILE A 124 42.51 4.35 40.44
N ALA A 125 43.62 5.09 40.31
CA ALA A 125 43.65 6.53 40.53
C ALA A 125 42.67 7.27 39.62
N LEU A 126 42.58 6.90 38.34
CA LEU A 126 41.59 7.47 37.44
C LEU A 126 40.16 7.13 37.89
N ARG A 127 39.90 5.87 38.29
CA ARG A 127 38.57 5.42 38.73
C ARG A 127 38.10 6.16 39.98
N ASP A 128 39.00 6.46 40.91
CA ASP A 128 38.69 7.20 42.15
C ASP A 128 38.29 8.67 41.89
N VAL A 129 38.72 9.23 40.75
CA VAL A 129 38.42 10.61 40.34
C VAL A 129 37.16 10.69 39.46
N LEU A 130 36.59 9.56 39.03
CA LEU A 130 35.39 9.57 38.17
C LEU A 130 34.16 10.13 38.92
N PRO A 131 33.33 10.94 38.24
CA PRO A 131 32.07 11.41 38.80
C PRO A 131 31.14 10.27 39.20
N ALA A 132 30.38 10.47 40.28
CA ALA A 132 29.51 9.44 40.84
C ALA A 132 28.46 8.91 39.85
N GLN A 133 28.03 9.76 38.93
CA GLN A 133 27.01 9.47 37.93
C GLN A 133 27.45 8.41 36.92
N ILE A 134 28.76 8.30 36.64
CA ILE A 134 29.27 7.36 35.62
C ILE A 134 29.77 6.04 36.21
N TYR A 135 29.76 5.85 37.53
CA TYR A 135 30.16 4.56 38.13
C TYR A 135 29.32 3.38 37.64
N GLY A 136 28.05 3.61 37.31
CA GLY A 136 27.19 2.58 36.70
C GLY A 136 27.68 2.12 35.32
N HIS A 137 28.41 2.98 34.61
CA HIS A 137 28.93 2.72 33.26
C HIS A 137 30.30 2.05 33.25
N CYS A 138 30.96 1.98 34.40
CA CYS A 138 32.31 1.44 34.54
C CYS A 138 32.29 -0.06 34.80
N LEU A 139 32.91 -0.83 33.90
CA LEU A 139 32.97 -2.28 33.91
C LEU A 139 34.40 -2.77 34.12
N ASP A 140 34.53 -3.86 34.86
CA ASP A 140 35.79 -4.62 35.00
C ASP A 140 35.91 -5.74 33.95
N ARG A 141 34.77 -6.18 33.41
CA ARG A 141 34.65 -7.20 32.37
C ARG A 141 33.51 -6.85 31.44
N LEU A 142 33.68 -7.11 30.15
CA LEU A 142 32.60 -6.95 29.17
C LEU A 142 31.47 -7.96 29.45
N PRO A 143 30.20 -7.56 29.27
CA PRO A 143 29.07 -8.48 29.42
C PRO A 143 29.10 -9.53 28.31
N PRO A 144 28.54 -10.74 28.54
CA PRO A 144 28.43 -11.79 27.53
C PRO A 144 27.26 -11.51 26.56
N LEU A 145 27.25 -10.31 26.01
CA LEU A 145 26.42 -9.88 24.89
C LEU A 145 27.33 -9.66 23.70
N SER A 146 26.93 -10.18 22.54
CA SER A 146 27.62 -9.90 21.29
C SER A 146 27.55 -8.40 20.95
N PRO A 147 28.50 -7.87 20.15
CA PRO A 147 28.44 -6.49 19.68
C PRO A 147 27.12 -6.12 19.01
N ALA A 148 26.52 -7.06 18.25
CA ALA A 148 25.23 -6.88 17.60
C ALA A 148 24.08 -6.74 18.60
N GLU A 149 24.04 -7.57 19.64
CA GLU A 149 23.05 -7.49 20.71
C GLU A 149 23.16 -6.19 21.51
N VAL A 150 24.39 -5.71 21.79
CA VAL A 150 24.61 -4.42 22.45
C VAL A 150 24.09 -3.27 21.58
N ARG A 151 24.38 -3.27 20.27
CA ARG A 151 23.85 -2.27 19.33
C ARG A 151 22.33 -2.31 19.25
N GLN A 152 21.75 -3.51 19.21
CA GLN A 152 20.30 -3.70 19.22
C GLN A 152 19.67 -3.14 20.50
N LEU A 153 20.20 -3.50 21.67
CA LEU A 153 19.70 -3.00 22.96
C LEU A 153 19.76 -1.47 23.03
N ARG A 154 20.89 -0.87 22.63
CA ARG A 154 21.04 0.60 22.60
C ARG A 154 20.03 1.26 21.66
N ARG A 155 19.81 0.71 20.47
CA ARG A 155 18.80 1.20 19.53
C ARG A 155 17.38 1.11 20.12
N LEU A 156 17.07 -0.02 20.76
CA LEU A 156 15.76 -0.23 21.39
C LEU A 156 15.53 0.74 22.55
N LEU A 157 16.54 0.97 23.40
CA LEU A 157 16.46 1.95 24.49
C LEU A 157 16.34 3.39 24.00
N ALA A 158 17.07 3.76 22.94
CA ALA A 158 17.00 5.10 22.34
C ALA A 158 15.65 5.40 21.67
N THR A 159 15.00 4.37 21.13
CA THR A 159 13.67 4.48 20.48
C THR A 159 12.53 4.15 21.44
N ALA A 160 12.80 4.01 22.73
CA ALA A 160 11.79 3.69 23.72
C ALA A 160 10.77 4.80 23.87
N THR A 161 9.50 4.47 23.67
CA THR A 161 8.38 5.37 23.97
C THR A 161 7.62 4.86 25.20
N PRO A 162 6.96 5.75 25.97
CA PRO A 162 6.07 5.33 27.05
C PRO A 162 4.96 4.39 26.55
N ALA A 163 4.42 4.66 25.35
CA ALA A 163 3.43 3.81 24.70
C ALA A 163 3.96 2.39 24.47
N ARG A 164 5.17 2.23 23.91
CA ARG A 164 5.80 0.91 23.70
C ARG A 164 5.96 0.12 24.98
N ARG A 165 6.40 0.78 26.08
CA ARG A 165 6.57 0.13 27.39
C ARG A 165 5.24 -0.37 27.98
N ALA A 166 4.17 0.40 27.80
CA ALA A 166 2.83 0.06 28.29
C ALA A 166 2.18 -1.11 27.52
N ARG A 167 2.68 -1.48 26.33
CA ARG A 167 2.09 -2.56 25.50
C ARG A 167 2.28 -3.98 26.05
N SER A 168 3.16 -4.17 27.02
CA SER A 168 3.40 -5.50 27.62
C SER A 168 2.15 -6.13 28.26
N GLY A 169 1.17 -5.31 28.67
CA GLY A 169 -0.12 -5.77 29.19
C GLY A 169 -1.26 -5.80 28.16
N GLN A 170 -1.00 -5.43 26.90
CA GLN A 170 -2.01 -5.38 25.85
C GLN A 170 -2.04 -6.69 25.05
N GLN A 171 -3.25 -7.12 24.70
CA GLN A 171 -3.48 -8.27 23.83
C GLN A 171 -3.84 -7.77 22.43
N LEU A 172 -3.05 -8.19 21.44
CA LEU A 172 -3.31 -7.88 20.04
C LEU A 172 -3.95 -9.11 19.37
N PRO A 173 -4.97 -8.92 18.51
CA PRO A 173 -5.58 -10.03 17.78
C PRO A 173 -4.54 -10.71 16.86
N ALA A 174 -4.76 -11.98 16.51
CA ALA A 174 -3.91 -12.67 15.55
C ALA A 174 -4.04 -12.06 14.16
N PRO A 175 -3.00 -12.05 13.30
CA PRO A 175 -3.12 -11.52 11.95
C PRO A 175 -4.13 -12.31 11.09
N GLU A 176 -4.25 -13.61 11.35
CA GLU A 176 -5.14 -14.53 10.62
C GLU A 176 -6.63 -14.33 10.96
N SER A 177 -6.92 -13.72 12.11
CA SER A 177 -8.29 -13.47 12.57
C SER A 177 -8.83 -12.11 12.11
N LEU A 178 -8.05 -11.34 11.36
CA LEU A 178 -8.41 -10.04 10.83
C LEU A 178 -8.96 -10.17 9.40
N PRO A 179 -10.20 -9.70 9.13
CA PRO A 179 -10.73 -9.60 7.78
C PRO A 179 -9.83 -8.79 6.84
N SER A 180 -9.86 -9.13 5.55
CA SER A 180 -9.10 -8.37 4.55
C SER A 180 -9.72 -6.99 4.30
N VAL A 181 -8.89 -5.99 4.02
CA VAL A 181 -9.36 -4.62 3.71
C VAL A 181 -10.28 -4.62 2.48
N ASP A 182 -9.96 -5.42 1.47
CA ASP A 182 -10.76 -5.51 0.24
C ASP A 182 -12.15 -6.12 0.51
N GLU A 183 -12.24 -7.15 1.34
CA GLU A 183 -13.52 -7.73 1.76
C GLU A 183 -14.38 -6.69 2.50
N ILE A 184 -13.79 -5.93 3.43
CA ILE A 184 -14.50 -4.87 4.16
C ILE A 184 -14.91 -3.73 3.24
N ALA A 185 -14.05 -3.30 2.33
CA ALA A 185 -14.36 -2.26 1.35
C ALA A 185 -15.54 -2.65 0.46
N GLU A 186 -15.56 -3.90 0.00
CA GLU A 186 -16.64 -4.45 -0.80
C GLU A 186 -17.95 -4.56 -0.01
N LEU A 187 -17.91 -5.08 1.23
CA LEU A 187 -19.08 -5.12 2.11
C LEU A 187 -19.62 -3.70 2.40
N CYS A 188 -18.75 -2.73 2.67
CA CYS A 188 -19.10 -1.33 2.86
C CYS A 188 -19.65 -0.66 1.58
N HIS A 189 -19.20 -1.08 0.40
CA HIS A 189 -19.78 -0.64 -0.88
C HIS A 189 -21.21 -1.16 -1.05
N ARG A 190 -21.44 -2.47 -0.85
CA ARG A 190 -22.77 -3.09 -0.91
C ARG A 190 -23.74 -2.47 0.11
N ALA A 191 -23.28 -2.29 1.35
CA ALA A 191 -24.02 -1.66 2.44
C ALA A 191 -24.58 -0.26 2.08
N ARG A 192 -23.78 0.56 1.37
CA ARG A 192 -24.16 1.94 1.02
C ARG A 192 -25.25 2.04 -0.06
N ARG A 193 -25.41 1.02 -0.92
CA ARG A 193 -26.39 1.02 -2.03
C ARG A 193 -27.85 1.05 -1.56
N ALA A 194 -28.14 0.69 -0.30
CA ALA A 194 -29.50 0.67 0.25
C ALA A 194 -30.16 2.06 0.41
N ARG A 195 -29.40 3.15 0.45
CA ARG A 195 -29.92 4.46 0.91
C ARG A 195 -30.73 5.23 -0.14
N THR A 196 -30.93 4.68 -1.34
CA THR A 196 -31.61 5.39 -2.45
C THR A 196 -33.05 4.94 -2.72
N GLY A 197 -33.59 3.96 -1.99
CA GLY A 197 -34.96 3.43 -2.18
C GLY A 197 -36.00 4.10 -1.28
N GLY A 198 -36.97 4.78 -1.89
CA GLY A 198 -38.09 5.41 -1.18
C GLY A 198 -39.26 4.45 -0.98
N GLY A 199 -39.26 3.68 0.11
CA GLY A 199 -40.42 2.97 0.68
C GLY A 199 -41.30 2.15 -0.28
N GLY A 200 -40.76 1.70 -1.42
CA GLY A 200 -41.51 1.09 -2.50
C GLY A 200 -41.55 -0.45 -2.42
N PRO A 201 -42.39 -1.12 -3.22
CA PRO A 201 -42.43 -2.58 -3.28
C PRO A 201 -41.07 -3.22 -3.65
N ALA A 202 -40.21 -2.49 -4.38
CA ALA A 202 -38.86 -2.92 -4.73
C ALA A 202 -37.92 -3.03 -3.49
N ASP A 203 -38.16 -2.26 -2.43
CA ASP A 203 -37.31 -2.27 -1.23
C ASP A 203 -37.51 -3.53 -0.36
N LEU A 204 -38.65 -4.22 -0.55
CA LEU A 204 -38.98 -5.47 0.16
C LEU A 204 -38.38 -6.71 -0.52
N ILE A 205 -37.93 -6.59 -1.77
CA ILE A 205 -37.41 -7.69 -2.59
C ILE A 205 -36.19 -8.38 -1.94
N PRO A 206 -35.16 -7.65 -1.42
CA PRO A 206 -34.00 -8.30 -0.79
C PRO A 206 -34.38 -9.21 0.38
N GLY A 207 -35.29 -8.77 1.25
CA GLY A 207 -35.72 -9.56 2.40
C GLY A 207 -36.52 -10.80 2.01
N LEU A 208 -37.36 -10.71 0.99
CA LEU A 208 -38.15 -11.84 0.50
C LEU A 208 -37.30 -12.86 -0.25
N LEU A 209 -36.32 -12.41 -1.05
CA LEU A 209 -35.44 -13.30 -1.81
C LEU A 209 -34.32 -13.93 -0.95
N ALA A 210 -34.00 -13.37 0.21
CA ALA A 210 -33.05 -13.98 1.15
C ALA A 210 -33.59 -15.31 1.72
N GLY A 211 -34.90 -15.42 1.93
CA GLY A 211 -35.54 -16.59 2.55
C GLY A 211 -35.90 -17.75 1.61
N ILE A 212 -35.69 -17.60 0.29
CA ILE A 212 -36.02 -18.64 -0.70
C ILE A 212 -34.82 -19.50 -1.09
N GLU A 213 -35.09 -20.69 -1.62
CA GLU A 213 -34.07 -21.60 -2.14
C GLU A 213 -33.34 -21.00 -3.36
N ALA A 214 -32.06 -21.39 -3.54
CA ALA A 214 -31.19 -20.84 -4.57
C ALA A 214 -31.74 -21.07 -6.00
N GLU A 215 -32.25 -22.26 -6.30
CA GLU A 215 -32.83 -22.59 -7.61
C GLU A 215 -34.03 -21.68 -7.93
N ARG A 216 -34.88 -21.42 -6.94
CA ARG A 216 -36.03 -20.53 -7.10
C ARG A 216 -35.59 -19.06 -7.26
N ARG A 217 -34.54 -18.64 -6.57
CA ARG A 217 -33.95 -17.30 -6.73
C ARG A 217 -33.42 -17.11 -8.15
N ASP A 218 -32.69 -18.09 -8.68
CA ASP A 218 -32.14 -18.05 -10.03
C ASP A 218 -33.24 -17.98 -11.09
N ALA A 219 -34.35 -18.70 -10.90
CA ALA A 219 -35.52 -18.64 -11.78
C ALA A 219 -36.12 -17.23 -11.82
N VAL A 220 -36.34 -16.61 -10.65
CA VAL A 220 -36.88 -15.24 -10.54
C VAL A 220 -35.91 -14.21 -11.16
N THR A 221 -34.61 -14.36 -10.95
CA THR A 221 -33.58 -13.50 -11.57
C THR A 221 -33.57 -13.64 -13.09
N SER A 222 -33.73 -14.86 -13.62
CA SER A 222 -33.83 -15.09 -15.07
C SER A 222 -35.03 -14.36 -15.68
N VAL A 223 -36.18 -14.41 -15.01
CA VAL A 223 -37.39 -13.70 -15.45
C VAL A 223 -37.22 -12.19 -15.38
N ALA A 224 -36.61 -11.66 -14.31
CA ALA A 224 -36.29 -10.23 -14.20
C ALA A 224 -35.36 -9.76 -15.34
N ARG A 225 -34.31 -10.53 -15.67
CA ARG A 225 -33.42 -10.24 -16.82
C ARG A 225 -34.15 -10.32 -18.17
N CYS A 226 -35.16 -11.18 -18.30
CA CYS A 226 -36.03 -11.21 -19.49
C CYS A 226 -36.92 -9.97 -19.59
N VAL A 227 -37.45 -9.47 -18.47
CA VAL A 227 -38.22 -8.21 -18.43
C VAL A 227 -37.35 -7.03 -18.82
N ASP A 228 -36.18 -6.87 -18.20
CA ASP A 228 -35.26 -5.77 -18.48
C ASP A 228 -34.87 -5.73 -19.97
N ARG A 229 -34.45 -6.87 -20.54
CA ARG A 229 -34.13 -6.97 -21.98
C ARG A 229 -35.33 -6.67 -22.88
N SER A 230 -36.51 -7.18 -22.55
CA SER A 230 -37.71 -7.01 -23.40
C SER A 230 -38.24 -5.58 -23.37
N LEU A 231 -38.22 -4.92 -22.20
CA LEU A 231 -38.59 -3.51 -22.07
C LEU A 231 -37.52 -2.60 -22.69
N GLY A 232 -36.24 -2.95 -22.55
CA GLY A 232 -35.13 -2.26 -23.21
C GLY A 232 -35.24 -2.27 -24.73
N ALA A 233 -35.68 -3.38 -25.33
CA ALA A 233 -35.87 -3.52 -26.78
C ALA A 233 -37.02 -2.65 -27.36
N LEU A 234 -37.86 -2.06 -26.50
CA LEU A 234 -38.96 -1.15 -26.88
C LEU A 234 -38.61 0.34 -26.70
N ARG A 235 -37.40 0.66 -26.22
CA ARG A 235 -36.91 2.05 -26.10
C ARG A 235 -36.40 2.58 -27.45
N PRO A 236 -36.48 3.90 -27.73
CA PRO A 236 -36.96 4.99 -26.87
C PRO A 236 -38.50 5.06 -26.74
N ARG A 237 -39.01 5.60 -25.61
CA ARG A 237 -40.46 5.72 -25.33
C ARG A 237 -41.17 6.71 -26.28
N GLU A 238 -40.46 7.75 -26.71
CA GLU A 238 -41.00 8.86 -27.51
C GLU A 238 -41.41 8.42 -28.92
N ASP A 239 -40.62 7.54 -29.54
CA ASP A 239 -40.84 7.08 -30.92
C ASP A 239 -42.00 6.08 -31.05
N ARG A 240 -42.42 5.46 -29.94
CA ARG A 240 -43.38 4.34 -29.91
C ARG A 240 -44.41 4.46 -28.79
N ALA A 241 -44.99 5.65 -28.60
CA ALA A 241 -46.01 5.88 -27.56
C ALA A 241 -47.18 4.88 -27.61
N TRP A 242 -47.64 4.50 -28.81
CA TRP A 242 -48.68 3.50 -29.01
C TRP A 242 -48.28 2.10 -28.50
N ALA A 243 -47.00 1.72 -28.61
CA ALA A 243 -46.50 0.41 -28.19
C ALA A 243 -46.55 0.27 -26.66
N TRP A 244 -46.23 1.34 -25.94
CA TRP A 244 -46.30 1.37 -24.48
C TRP A 244 -47.74 1.36 -23.95
N SER A 245 -48.67 2.05 -24.64
CA SER A 245 -50.10 1.96 -24.32
C SER A 245 -50.63 0.53 -24.53
N LEU A 246 -50.34 -0.06 -25.69
CA LEU A 246 -50.74 -1.43 -26.00
C LEU A 246 -50.15 -2.44 -25.01
N LEU A 247 -48.87 -2.28 -24.66
CA LEU A 247 -48.21 -3.12 -23.66
C LEU A 247 -48.91 -3.01 -22.30
N SER A 248 -49.27 -1.81 -21.86
CA SER A 248 -50.00 -1.58 -20.61
C SER A 248 -51.36 -2.32 -20.62
N ASP A 249 -52.12 -2.22 -21.71
CA ASP A 249 -53.40 -2.90 -21.86
C ASP A 249 -53.25 -4.44 -21.84
N LEU A 250 -52.22 -4.96 -22.52
CA LEU A 250 -51.93 -6.40 -22.56
C LEU A 250 -51.51 -6.96 -21.19
N VAL A 251 -50.81 -6.19 -20.36
CA VAL A 251 -50.44 -6.60 -18.99
C VAL A 251 -51.67 -6.88 -18.13
N TYR A 252 -52.78 -6.17 -18.37
CA TYR A 252 -54.08 -6.44 -17.73
C TYR A 252 -54.98 -7.39 -18.54
N SER A 253 -54.43 -8.13 -19.50
CA SER A 253 -55.15 -9.06 -20.37
C SER A 253 -56.27 -8.42 -21.21
N ARG A 254 -56.23 -7.10 -21.42
CA ARG A 254 -57.16 -6.39 -22.29
C ARG A 254 -56.72 -6.58 -23.76
N HIS A 255 -57.68 -6.74 -24.67
CA HIS A 255 -57.45 -6.93 -26.12
C HIS A 255 -56.56 -8.12 -26.53
N ARG A 256 -56.32 -9.11 -25.63
CA ARG A 256 -55.41 -10.24 -25.90
C ARG A 256 -55.75 -11.04 -27.15
N ALA A 257 -57.03 -11.39 -27.34
CA ALA A 257 -57.46 -12.16 -28.51
C ALA A 257 -57.31 -11.37 -29.83
N ALA A 258 -57.60 -10.06 -29.80
CA ALA A 258 -57.41 -9.18 -30.94
C ALA A 258 -55.92 -9.03 -31.29
N PHE A 259 -55.06 -8.90 -30.27
CA PHE A 259 -53.61 -8.82 -30.44
C PHE A 259 -52.99 -10.10 -30.99
N GLU A 260 -53.33 -11.28 -30.45
CA GLU A 260 -52.81 -12.56 -30.95
C GLU A 260 -53.19 -12.77 -32.42
N ARG A 261 -54.42 -12.41 -32.79
CA ARG A 261 -54.89 -12.44 -34.18
C ARG A 261 -54.13 -11.46 -35.07
N LEU A 262 -53.87 -10.25 -34.58
CA LEU A 262 -53.14 -9.22 -35.31
C LEU A 262 -51.67 -9.62 -35.55
N VAL A 263 -51.02 -10.25 -34.57
CA VAL A 263 -49.67 -10.82 -34.73
C VAL A 263 -49.65 -11.89 -35.83
N GLU A 264 -50.63 -12.79 -35.83
CA GLU A 264 -50.75 -13.83 -36.85
C GLU A 264 -51.01 -13.23 -38.24
N ASP A 265 -51.97 -12.30 -38.34
CA ASP A 265 -52.34 -11.67 -39.60
C ASP A 265 -51.19 -10.82 -40.19
N THR A 266 -50.47 -10.05 -39.38
CA THR A 266 -49.32 -9.26 -39.83
C THR A 266 -48.13 -10.12 -40.25
N ALA A 267 -47.83 -11.21 -39.54
CA ALA A 267 -46.79 -12.15 -39.92
C ALA A 267 -47.10 -12.81 -41.28
N GLN A 268 -48.32 -13.29 -41.47
CA GLN A 268 -48.75 -13.91 -42.73
C GLN A 268 -48.79 -12.89 -43.88
N ALA A 269 -49.23 -11.65 -43.62
CA ALA A 269 -49.23 -10.58 -44.62
C ALA A 269 -47.80 -10.18 -45.04
N THR A 270 -46.85 -10.13 -44.10
CA THR A 270 -45.44 -9.83 -44.39
C THR A 270 -44.82 -10.91 -45.27
N MET A 271 -45.03 -12.18 -44.94
CA MET A 271 -44.56 -13.31 -45.76
C MET A 271 -45.18 -13.30 -47.17
N ALA A 272 -46.46 -12.95 -47.30
CA ALA A 272 -47.13 -12.85 -48.59
C ALA A 272 -46.62 -11.65 -49.42
N ALA A 273 -46.36 -10.50 -48.79
CA ALA A 273 -45.78 -9.33 -49.42
C ALA A 273 -44.36 -9.60 -49.94
N GLU A 274 -43.53 -10.34 -49.18
CA GLU A 274 -42.20 -10.76 -49.62
C GLU A 274 -42.23 -11.68 -50.84
N ARG A 275 -43.12 -12.68 -50.85
CA ARG A 275 -43.31 -13.56 -52.02
C ARG A 275 -43.77 -12.77 -53.25
N ALA A 276 -44.64 -11.79 -53.06
CA ALA A 276 -45.12 -10.92 -54.13
C ALA A 276 -43.99 -10.09 -54.78
N ARG A 277 -42.93 -9.71 -54.04
CA ARG A 277 -41.76 -9.00 -54.61
C ARG A 277 -41.01 -9.81 -55.68
N THR A 278 -41.08 -11.14 -55.60
CA THR A 278 -40.43 -12.06 -56.55
C THR A 278 -41.36 -12.53 -57.67
N SER A 279 -42.64 -12.16 -57.60
CA SER A 279 -43.70 -12.59 -58.52
C SER A 279 -43.99 -11.53 -59.60
N PRO A 280 -44.55 -11.92 -60.77
CA PRO A 280 -44.93 -10.97 -61.82
C PRO A 280 -45.95 -9.93 -61.29
N PRO A 281 -45.86 -8.66 -61.70
CA PRO A 281 -46.68 -7.58 -61.15
C PRO A 281 -48.16 -7.80 -61.43
N ILE A 282 -48.99 -7.59 -60.40
CA ILE A 282 -50.44 -7.78 -60.47
C ILE A 282 -51.12 -6.42 -60.41
N SER A 283 -52.04 -6.15 -61.34
CA SER A 283 -52.83 -4.91 -61.37
C SER A 283 -54.32 -5.21 -61.47
N VAL A 284 -55.12 -4.50 -60.69
CA VAL A 284 -56.57 -4.57 -60.71
C VAL A 284 -57.12 -3.41 -61.54
N VAL A 285 -57.86 -3.71 -62.60
CA VAL A 285 -58.34 -2.77 -63.63
C VAL A 285 -59.69 -2.12 -63.24
N GLY A 286 -60.42 -2.69 -62.27
CA GLY A 286 -61.71 -2.20 -61.82
C GLY A 286 -62.17 -2.87 -60.51
N PRO A 287 -63.31 -2.45 -59.93
CA PRO A 287 -63.76 -2.98 -58.65
C PRO A 287 -64.00 -4.49 -58.73
N LEU A 288 -63.42 -5.23 -57.77
CA LEU A 288 -63.64 -6.66 -57.65
C LEU A 288 -65.06 -6.95 -57.14
N PRO A 289 -65.72 -7.99 -57.64
CA PRO A 289 -67.03 -8.38 -57.14
C PRO A 289 -66.93 -8.90 -55.69
N THR A 290 -68.01 -8.75 -54.91
CA THR A 290 -68.09 -9.30 -53.55
C THR A 290 -67.83 -10.82 -53.57
N GLY A 291 -66.92 -11.29 -52.73
CA GLY A 291 -66.53 -12.71 -52.69
C GLY A 291 -65.54 -13.14 -53.78
N ALA A 292 -64.88 -12.19 -54.47
CA ALA A 292 -63.88 -12.48 -55.51
C ALA A 292 -62.79 -13.48 -55.06
N GLY A 293 -62.28 -13.37 -53.82
CA GLY A 293 -61.29 -14.30 -53.28
C GLY A 293 -61.79 -15.74 -53.21
N GLU A 294 -63.05 -15.95 -52.79
CA GLU A 294 -63.65 -17.28 -52.74
C GLU A 294 -63.91 -17.84 -54.15
N MET A 295 -64.37 -17.01 -55.08
CA MET A 295 -64.56 -17.40 -56.48
C MET A 295 -63.23 -17.84 -57.12
N LEU A 296 -62.14 -17.09 -56.88
CA LEU A 296 -60.80 -17.41 -57.38
C LEU A 296 -60.25 -18.69 -56.74
N ARG A 297 -60.44 -18.91 -55.43
CA ARG A 297 -60.04 -20.15 -54.74
C ARG A 297 -60.77 -21.38 -55.28
N ARG A 298 -62.09 -21.29 -55.48
CA ARG A 298 -62.89 -22.37 -56.10
C ARG A 298 -62.43 -22.66 -57.53
N TYR A 299 -62.08 -21.63 -58.30
CA TYR A 299 -61.56 -21.81 -59.65
C TYR A 299 -60.14 -22.40 -59.67
N LEU A 300 -59.26 -21.98 -58.76
CA LEU A 300 -57.93 -22.57 -58.61
C LEU A 300 -58.03 -24.07 -58.28
N ALA A 301 -58.89 -24.44 -57.34
CA ALA A 301 -59.16 -25.84 -56.99
C ALA A 301 -59.67 -26.64 -58.21
N PHE A 302 -60.56 -26.05 -59.02
CA PHE A 302 -61.01 -26.66 -60.28
C PHE A 302 -59.86 -26.90 -61.26
N LEU A 303 -58.96 -25.93 -61.46
CA LEU A 303 -57.80 -26.10 -62.35
C LEU A 303 -56.80 -27.14 -61.81
N GLN A 304 -56.56 -27.17 -60.49
CA GLN A 304 -55.72 -28.18 -59.83
C GLN A 304 -56.30 -29.59 -59.94
N SER A 305 -57.63 -29.74 -59.97
CA SER A 305 -58.33 -31.02 -60.18
C SER A 305 -58.34 -31.53 -61.64
N GLY A 306 -57.61 -30.88 -62.55
CA GLY A 306 -57.51 -31.26 -63.97
C GLY A 306 -58.44 -30.49 -64.92
N GLY A 307 -59.12 -29.45 -64.42
CA GLY A 307 -59.94 -28.55 -65.24
C GLY A 307 -59.12 -27.74 -66.24
N ARG A 308 -59.60 -27.59 -67.48
CA ARG A 308 -58.94 -26.81 -68.53
C ARG A 308 -59.44 -25.37 -68.56
N SER A 309 -58.55 -24.38 -68.62
CA SER A 309 -58.90 -22.95 -68.67
C SER A 309 -59.70 -22.56 -69.92
N ARG A 310 -59.52 -23.28 -71.03
CA ARG A 310 -60.32 -23.19 -72.25
C ARG A 310 -61.07 -24.51 -72.49
N ALA A 311 -62.38 -24.50 -72.29
CA ALA A 311 -63.27 -25.62 -72.58
C ALA A 311 -64.46 -25.13 -73.43
N TYR A 312 -64.93 -25.97 -74.36
CA TYR A 312 -66.11 -25.70 -75.20
C TYR A 312 -67.39 -25.49 -74.37
N PHE A 313 -67.48 -26.13 -73.19
CA PHE A 313 -68.52 -25.90 -72.20
C PHE A 313 -67.90 -25.37 -70.90
N ARG A 314 -68.33 -24.18 -70.46
CA ARG A 314 -67.82 -23.56 -69.23
C ARG A 314 -68.46 -24.20 -67.99
N SER A 315 -67.65 -24.65 -67.04
CA SER A 315 -68.13 -25.14 -65.74
C SER A 315 -68.76 -24.01 -64.91
N ALA A 316 -69.53 -24.33 -63.87
CA ALA A 316 -70.09 -23.32 -62.95
C ALA A 316 -68.98 -22.43 -62.35
N ALA A 317 -67.91 -23.05 -61.84
CA ALA A 317 -66.74 -22.34 -61.32
C ALA A 317 -66.09 -21.39 -62.34
N GLN A 318 -66.05 -21.76 -63.62
CA GLN A 318 -65.56 -20.90 -64.70
C GLN A 318 -66.47 -19.73 -65.02
N ARG A 319 -67.80 -19.91 -64.95
CA ARG A 319 -68.74 -18.82 -65.20
C ARG A 319 -68.72 -17.80 -64.05
N ASP A 320 -68.65 -18.29 -62.83
CA ASP A 320 -68.73 -17.47 -61.61
C ASP A 320 -67.48 -16.62 -61.39
N VAL A 321 -66.29 -17.14 -61.77
CA VAL A 321 -65.01 -16.42 -61.60
C VAL A 321 -64.70 -15.42 -62.72
N GLN A 322 -65.36 -15.51 -63.88
CA GLN A 322 -65.10 -14.66 -65.05
C GLN A 322 -65.20 -13.15 -64.78
N PRO A 323 -66.18 -12.65 -64.01
CA PRO A 323 -66.23 -11.25 -63.60
C PRO A 323 -64.99 -10.82 -62.81
N ALA A 324 -64.44 -11.68 -61.95
CA ALA A 324 -63.22 -11.40 -61.18
C ALA A 324 -61.95 -11.47 -62.04
N LEU A 325 -61.79 -12.51 -62.89
CA LEU A 325 -60.62 -12.66 -63.78
C LEU A 325 -60.48 -11.51 -64.78
N ARG A 326 -61.58 -10.94 -65.26
CA ARG A 326 -61.56 -9.78 -66.17
C ARG A 326 -60.99 -8.52 -65.54
N GLN A 327 -61.05 -8.41 -64.21
CA GLN A 327 -60.54 -7.25 -63.49
C GLN A 327 -59.09 -7.40 -63.04
N ILE A 328 -58.50 -8.60 -63.11
CA ILE A 328 -57.12 -8.84 -62.66
C ILE A 328 -56.19 -9.00 -63.88
N ARG A 329 -54.99 -8.45 -63.81
CA ARG A 329 -53.89 -8.69 -64.77
C ARG A 329 -52.66 -9.15 -64.01
N VAL A 330 -52.01 -10.21 -64.47
CA VAL A 330 -50.72 -10.72 -63.95
C VAL A 330 -49.69 -10.55 -65.07
N GLY A 331 -48.67 -9.71 -64.86
CA GLY A 331 -47.71 -9.34 -65.90
C GLY A 331 -48.36 -8.67 -67.13
N GLY A 332 -49.48 -7.97 -66.93
CA GLY A 332 -50.25 -7.31 -68.01
C GLY A 332 -51.27 -8.21 -68.73
N VAL A 333 -51.35 -9.51 -68.43
CA VAL A 333 -52.24 -10.47 -69.10
C VAL A 333 -53.32 -11.00 -68.16
N VAL A 334 -54.48 -11.37 -68.70
CA VAL A 334 -55.55 -12.05 -67.94
C VAL A 334 -55.03 -13.41 -67.44
N PRO A 335 -55.23 -13.79 -66.16
CA PRO A 335 -54.76 -15.07 -65.63
C PRO A 335 -55.38 -16.27 -66.36
N GLU A 336 -54.57 -17.09 -67.04
CA GLU A 336 -55.03 -18.30 -67.75
C GLU A 336 -54.38 -19.60 -67.23
N THR A 337 -53.20 -19.51 -66.60
CA THR A 337 -52.47 -20.66 -66.04
C THR A 337 -52.74 -20.84 -64.54
N ILE A 338 -52.53 -22.05 -64.03
CA ILE A 338 -52.65 -22.36 -62.59
C ILE A 338 -51.81 -21.39 -61.76
N GLN A 339 -50.56 -21.14 -62.16
CA GLN A 339 -49.64 -20.23 -61.46
C GLN A 339 -50.13 -18.78 -61.47
N GLN A 340 -50.68 -18.29 -62.59
CA GLN A 340 -51.23 -16.92 -62.66
C GLN A 340 -52.51 -16.77 -61.83
N VAL A 341 -53.37 -17.79 -61.81
CA VAL A 341 -54.60 -17.80 -60.98
C VAL A 341 -54.23 -17.89 -59.50
N GLN A 342 -53.21 -18.69 -59.14
CA GLN A 342 -52.68 -18.75 -57.78
C GLN A 342 -52.12 -17.40 -57.33
N ALA A 343 -51.33 -16.73 -58.17
CA ALA A 343 -50.81 -15.39 -57.86
C ALA A 343 -51.96 -14.36 -57.69
N ALA A 344 -53.03 -14.47 -58.47
CA ALA A 344 -54.22 -13.65 -58.32
C ALA A 344 -54.99 -13.92 -57.00
N VAL A 345 -55.09 -15.19 -56.57
CA VAL A 345 -55.65 -15.57 -55.27
C VAL A 345 -54.81 -14.96 -54.14
N GLU A 346 -53.49 -15.17 -54.17
CA GLU A 346 -52.57 -14.67 -53.15
C GLU A 346 -52.62 -13.14 -53.03
N HIS A 347 -52.79 -12.42 -54.14
CA HIS A 347 -52.97 -10.96 -54.15
C HIS A 347 -54.28 -10.50 -53.51
N VAL A 348 -55.40 -11.16 -53.82
CA VAL A 348 -56.71 -10.83 -53.24
C VAL A 348 -56.75 -11.19 -51.76
N ASP A 349 -56.21 -12.35 -51.38
CA ASP A 349 -56.12 -12.78 -49.97
C ASP A 349 -55.21 -11.84 -49.15
N LEU A 350 -54.13 -11.32 -49.75
CA LEU A 350 -53.29 -10.28 -49.12
C LEU A 350 -54.08 -8.99 -48.93
N ALA A 351 -54.83 -8.53 -49.94
CA ALA A 351 -55.66 -7.32 -49.82
C ALA A 351 -56.75 -7.47 -48.73
N GLU A 352 -57.46 -8.59 -48.68
CA GLU A 352 -58.43 -8.90 -47.63
C GLU A 352 -57.78 -8.95 -46.24
N ARG A 353 -56.56 -9.48 -46.14
CA ARG A 353 -55.79 -9.52 -44.88
C ARG A 353 -55.33 -8.13 -44.44
N LEU A 354 -54.88 -7.28 -45.37
CA LEU A 354 -54.53 -5.89 -45.06
C LEU A 354 -55.75 -5.10 -44.54
N THR A 355 -56.94 -5.31 -45.10
CA THR A 355 -58.19 -4.71 -44.56
C THR A 355 -58.51 -5.21 -43.15
N ARG A 356 -58.27 -6.49 -42.85
CA ARG A 356 -58.44 -7.02 -41.49
C ARG A 356 -57.41 -6.46 -40.52
N ILE A 357 -56.16 -6.30 -40.95
CA ILE A 357 -55.09 -5.65 -40.17
C ILE A 357 -55.48 -4.21 -39.87
N ASP A 358 -55.93 -3.44 -40.86
CA ASP A 358 -56.38 -2.05 -40.68
C ASP A 358 -57.51 -1.92 -39.65
N ALA A 359 -58.54 -2.78 -39.76
CA ALA A 359 -59.64 -2.80 -38.80
C ALA A 359 -59.18 -3.18 -37.36
N ALA A 360 -58.30 -4.18 -37.24
CA ALA A 360 -57.74 -4.59 -35.95
C ALA A 360 -56.78 -3.54 -35.35
N CYS A 361 -56.02 -2.83 -36.18
CA CYS A 361 -55.21 -1.69 -35.77
C CYS A 361 -56.11 -0.58 -35.21
N HIS A 362 -57.25 -0.32 -35.84
CA HIS A 362 -58.22 0.66 -35.34
C HIS A 362 -58.88 0.24 -34.02
N GLU A 363 -59.23 -1.05 -33.86
CA GLU A 363 -59.80 -1.61 -32.62
C GLU A 363 -58.85 -1.48 -31.43
N VAL A 364 -57.55 -1.68 -31.67
CA VAL A 364 -56.49 -1.66 -30.64
C VAL A 364 -55.87 -0.26 -30.48
N GLY A 365 -56.20 0.69 -31.36
CA GLY A 365 -55.73 2.09 -31.28
C GLY A 365 -54.29 2.31 -31.75
N ILE A 366 -53.80 1.49 -32.69
CA ILE A 366 -52.44 1.58 -33.23
C ILE A 366 -52.45 2.05 -34.71
N PRO A 367 -51.36 2.65 -35.21
CA PRO A 367 -51.31 3.10 -36.60
C PRO A 367 -51.34 1.92 -37.57
N ALA A 368 -52.22 2.00 -38.58
CA ALA A 368 -52.31 1.00 -39.64
C ALA A 368 -51.17 1.18 -40.67
N PRO A 369 -50.58 0.08 -41.18
CA PRO A 369 -49.46 0.14 -42.09
C PRO A 369 -49.90 0.59 -43.49
N ARG A 370 -49.17 1.54 -44.09
CA ARG A 370 -49.46 2.11 -45.41
C ARG A 370 -48.66 1.48 -46.54
N ASN A 371 -47.54 0.84 -46.21
CA ASN A 371 -46.64 0.21 -47.17
C ASN A 371 -46.07 -1.11 -46.59
N ALA A 372 -45.33 -1.85 -47.43
CA ALA A 372 -44.77 -3.14 -47.05
C ALA A 372 -43.70 -3.05 -45.96
N ASP A 373 -42.99 -1.91 -45.88
CA ASP A 373 -41.93 -1.70 -44.89
C ASP A 373 -42.54 -1.39 -43.51
N GLU A 374 -43.55 -0.53 -43.45
CA GLU A 374 -44.36 -0.26 -42.25
C GLU A 374 -45.09 -1.52 -41.75
N LEU A 375 -45.51 -2.40 -42.66
CA LEU A 375 -46.10 -3.71 -42.29
C LEU A 375 -45.08 -4.62 -41.60
N ALA A 376 -43.85 -4.68 -42.13
CA ALA A 376 -42.77 -5.46 -41.53
C ALA A 376 -42.35 -4.87 -40.18
N GLU A 377 -42.25 -3.54 -40.08
CA GLU A 377 -41.98 -2.84 -38.82
C GLU A 377 -43.07 -3.08 -37.78
N LEU A 378 -44.34 -3.08 -38.19
CA LEU A 378 -45.47 -3.39 -37.32
C LEU A 378 -45.40 -4.85 -36.81
N ALA A 379 -45.15 -5.82 -37.71
CA ALA A 379 -45.06 -7.24 -37.34
C ALA A 379 -43.93 -7.50 -36.32
N ASP A 380 -42.76 -6.88 -36.54
CA ASP A 380 -41.64 -6.95 -35.61
C ASP A 380 -41.95 -6.23 -34.28
N GLY A 381 -42.55 -5.03 -34.34
CA GLY A 381 -42.99 -4.28 -33.17
C GLY A 381 -43.98 -5.06 -32.30
N LEU A 382 -45.00 -5.68 -32.89
CA LEU A 382 -45.98 -6.51 -32.19
C LEU A 382 -45.31 -7.75 -31.56
N THR A 383 -44.35 -8.36 -32.24
CA THR A 383 -43.58 -9.49 -31.69
C THR A 383 -42.81 -9.09 -30.43
N ARG A 384 -42.14 -7.93 -30.45
CA ARG A 384 -41.43 -7.39 -29.27
C ARG A 384 -42.39 -7.04 -28.13
N ILE A 385 -43.53 -6.42 -28.42
CA ILE A 385 -44.57 -6.09 -27.43
C ILE A 385 -45.13 -7.37 -26.78
N GLY A 386 -45.39 -8.42 -27.58
CA GLY A 386 -45.86 -9.71 -27.06
C GLY A 386 -44.82 -10.40 -26.17
N ALA A 387 -43.53 -10.30 -26.52
CA ALA A 387 -42.44 -10.80 -25.67
C ALA A 387 -42.35 -10.03 -24.33
N ALA A 388 -42.48 -8.71 -24.37
CA ALA A 388 -42.50 -7.86 -23.17
C ALA A 388 -43.72 -8.16 -22.28
N ALA A 389 -44.92 -8.27 -22.86
CA ALA A 389 -46.15 -8.57 -22.12
C ALA A 389 -46.07 -9.94 -21.42
N ARG A 390 -45.52 -10.96 -22.10
CA ARG A 390 -45.29 -12.29 -21.50
C ARG A 390 -44.26 -12.25 -20.37
N SER A 391 -43.16 -11.54 -20.57
CA SER A 391 -42.09 -11.42 -19.56
C SER A 391 -42.60 -10.69 -18.32
N VAL A 392 -43.33 -9.59 -18.49
CA VAL A 392 -43.97 -8.86 -17.37
C VAL A 392 -45.01 -9.76 -16.70
N GLY A 393 -45.86 -10.46 -17.47
CA GLY A 393 -46.83 -11.41 -16.92
C GLY A 393 -46.19 -12.52 -16.07
N ALA A 394 -45.06 -13.07 -16.52
CA ALA A 394 -44.28 -14.05 -15.76
C ALA A 394 -43.72 -13.43 -14.46
N LEU A 395 -43.14 -12.23 -14.52
CA LEU A 395 -42.65 -11.53 -13.34
C LEU A 395 -43.77 -11.25 -12.32
N ARG A 396 -44.96 -10.83 -12.79
CA ARG A 396 -46.14 -10.63 -11.94
C ARG A 396 -46.51 -11.90 -11.20
N HIS A 397 -46.55 -13.03 -11.91
CA HIS A 397 -46.83 -14.33 -11.32
C HIS A 397 -45.77 -14.71 -10.30
N ASP A 398 -44.50 -14.72 -10.69
CA ASP A 398 -43.40 -15.19 -9.85
C ASP A 398 -43.28 -14.35 -8.57
N VAL A 399 -43.37 -13.02 -8.68
CA VAL A 399 -43.27 -12.07 -7.55
C VAL A 399 -44.44 -12.21 -6.58
N LEU A 400 -45.66 -12.41 -7.08
CA LEU A 400 -46.83 -12.68 -6.24
C LEU A 400 -46.68 -13.99 -5.46
N PHE A 401 -46.00 -14.98 -6.02
CA PHE A 401 -45.83 -16.30 -5.39
C PHE A 401 -44.48 -16.51 -4.69
N ILE A 402 -43.60 -15.50 -4.62
CA ILE A 402 -42.31 -15.58 -3.88
C ILE A 402 -42.56 -16.09 -2.44
N HIS A 403 -43.63 -15.61 -1.80
CA HIS A 403 -44.04 -16.02 -0.45
C HIS A 403 -45.57 -16.20 -0.39
N PRO A 404 -46.13 -17.13 0.40
CA PRO A 404 -47.58 -17.35 0.52
C PRO A 404 -48.40 -16.10 0.87
N ASN A 405 -47.77 -15.12 1.53
CA ASN A 405 -48.34 -13.82 1.89
C ASN A 405 -47.53 -12.67 1.28
N SER A 406 -47.10 -12.78 0.01
CA SER A 406 -46.29 -11.75 -0.64
C SER A 406 -47.03 -10.40 -0.64
N PRO A 407 -46.48 -9.33 -0.01
CA PRO A 407 -47.07 -8.00 -0.03
C PRO A 407 -46.78 -7.24 -1.34
N ILE A 408 -46.01 -7.84 -2.25
CA ILE A 408 -45.55 -7.18 -3.46
C ILE A 408 -46.58 -7.38 -4.58
N ALA A 409 -47.18 -6.27 -4.98
CA ALA A 409 -47.94 -6.20 -6.21
C ALA A 409 -47.10 -5.51 -7.29
N VAL A 410 -47.30 -5.96 -8.53
CA VAL A 410 -46.79 -5.30 -9.73
C VAL A 410 -47.99 -4.65 -10.43
N PRO A 411 -48.37 -3.42 -10.01
CA PRO A 411 -49.56 -2.77 -10.52
C PRO A 411 -49.37 -2.34 -11.95
N ASP A 412 -48.23 -1.75 -12.33
CA ASP A 412 -47.99 -1.15 -13.64
C ASP A 412 -46.60 -1.53 -14.20
N LEU A 413 -46.30 -1.03 -15.41
CA LEU A 413 -45.02 -1.26 -16.08
C LEU A 413 -43.83 -0.63 -15.35
N THR A 414 -44.05 0.51 -14.68
CA THR A 414 -43.01 1.20 -13.91
C THR A 414 -42.58 0.38 -12.71
N ALA A 415 -43.55 -0.19 -11.97
CA ALA A 415 -43.29 -1.10 -10.87
C ALA A 415 -42.62 -2.40 -11.35
N ALA A 416 -43.04 -2.93 -12.51
CA ALA A 416 -42.38 -4.11 -13.10
C ALA A 416 -40.90 -3.83 -13.42
N GLU A 417 -40.59 -2.67 -13.98
CA GLU A 417 -39.24 -2.22 -14.30
C GLU A 417 -38.40 -2.01 -13.02
N GLN A 418 -38.96 -1.36 -12.01
CA GLN A 418 -38.30 -1.13 -10.71
C GLN A 418 -38.02 -2.46 -9.97
N ILE A 419 -38.99 -3.37 -9.95
CA ILE A 419 -38.84 -4.69 -9.31
C ILE A 419 -37.82 -5.55 -10.05
N ALA A 420 -37.88 -5.60 -11.39
CA ALA A 420 -36.88 -6.31 -12.18
C ALA A 420 -35.46 -5.78 -11.93
N THR A 421 -35.31 -4.45 -11.90
CA THR A 421 -34.02 -3.79 -11.60
C THR A 421 -33.53 -4.15 -10.20
N ALA A 422 -34.40 -4.14 -9.18
CA ALA A 422 -34.02 -4.52 -7.81
C ALA A 422 -33.62 -6.00 -7.68
N ILE A 423 -34.32 -6.91 -8.38
CA ILE A 423 -33.96 -8.34 -8.41
C ILE A 423 -32.60 -8.55 -9.07
N ILE A 424 -32.33 -7.86 -10.18
CA ILE A 424 -31.04 -7.94 -10.89
C ILE A 424 -29.93 -7.34 -10.03
N ASP A 425 -30.14 -6.16 -9.43
CA ASP A 425 -29.15 -5.50 -8.57
C ASP A 425 -28.80 -6.38 -7.36
N LEU A 426 -29.81 -7.02 -6.74
CA LEU A 426 -29.60 -8.00 -5.68
C LEU A 426 -28.82 -9.23 -6.15
N ALA A 427 -29.12 -9.76 -7.34
CA ALA A 427 -28.44 -10.94 -7.87
C ALA A 427 -26.98 -10.66 -8.23
N ASP A 428 -26.70 -9.48 -8.77
CA ASP A 428 -25.37 -9.11 -9.25
C ASP A 428 -24.48 -8.58 -8.08
N HIS A 429 -25.07 -7.94 -7.06
CA HIS A 429 -24.32 -7.24 -6.01
C HIS A 429 -24.63 -7.69 -4.57
N GLY A 430 -25.62 -8.57 -4.36
CA GLY A 430 -26.00 -9.07 -3.04
C GLY A 430 -26.86 -8.10 -2.20
N SER A 431 -27.31 -8.56 -1.03
CA SER A 431 -28.21 -7.79 -0.15
C SER A 431 -27.44 -6.78 0.72
N PRO A 432 -27.80 -5.48 0.70
CA PRO A 432 -27.20 -4.50 1.60
C PRO A 432 -27.46 -4.80 3.09
N ALA A 433 -28.63 -5.37 3.42
CA ALA A 433 -28.97 -5.74 4.79
C ALA A 433 -28.10 -6.90 5.30
N GLU A 434 -27.82 -7.88 4.44
CA GLU A 434 -26.88 -8.96 4.76
C GLU A 434 -25.46 -8.42 4.91
N ALA A 435 -25.05 -7.48 4.06
CA ALA A 435 -23.75 -6.82 4.19
C ALA A 435 -23.61 -6.09 5.54
N HIS A 436 -24.64 -5.35 5.97
CA HIS A 436 -24.66 -4.73 7.30
C HIS A 436 -24.54 -5.77 8.43
N GLN A 437 -25.39 -6.81 8.42
CA GLN A 437 -25.33 -7.85 9.45
C GLN A 437 -23.99 -8.57 9.45
N ARG A 438 -23.37 -8.76 8.29
CA ARG A 438 -22.05 -9.38 8.19
C ARG A 438 -20.98 -8.49 8.80
N LEU A 439 -20.99 -7.18 8.52
CA LEU A 439 -20.08 -6.21 9.13
C LEU A 439 -20.25 -6.14 10.65
N ASP A 440 -21.49 -6.13 11.14
CA ASP A 440 -21.79 -6.13 12.58
C ASP A 440 -21.27 -7.43 13.25
N ARG A 441 -21.50 -8.59 12.63
CA ARG A 441 -20.95 -9.88 13.11
C ARG A 441 -19.42 -9.87 13.14
N LEU A 442 -18.76 -9.36 12.10
CA LEU A 442 -17.30 -9.25 12.06
C LEU A 442 -16.78 -8.31 13.15
N ALA A 443 -17.49 -7.21 13.45
CA ALA A 443 -17.14 -6.30 14.53
C ALA A 443 -17.26 -6.99 15.90
N ASP A 444 -18.33 -7.76 16.12
CA ASP A 444 -18.54 -8.49 17.37
C ASP A 444 -17.54 -9.65 17.55
N ASP A 445 -17.28 -10.40 16.48
CA ASP A 445 -16.25 -11.45 16.45
C ASP A 445 -14.87 -10.87 16.77
N LEU A 446 -14.52 -9.71 16.20
CA LEU A 446 -13.26 -9.02 16.47
C LEU A 446 -13.20 -8.48 17.90
N ALA A 447 -14.28 -7.88 18.41
CA ALA A 447 -14.35 -7.38 19.79
C ALA A 447 -14.19 -8.51 20.81
N GLY A 448 -14.67 -9.72 20.51
CA GLY A 448 -14.54 -10.89 21.37
C GLY A 448 -13.12 -11.46 21.50
N GLN A 449 -12.15 -11.01 20.69
CA GLN A 449 -10.79 -11.59 20.67
C GLN A 449 -9.89 -11.11 21.81
N ALA A 450 -10.24 -10.00 22.48
CA ALA A 450 -9.49 -9.48 23.61
C ALA A 450 -10.43 -9.04 24.73
N PRO A 451 -10.08 -9.29 26.01
CA PRO A 451 -10.84 -8.74 27.12
C PRO A 451 -10.69 -7.21 27.16
N VAL A 452 -11.75 -6.51 27.57
CA VAL A 452 -11.82 -5.03 27.59
C VAL A 452 -10.63 -4.40 28.33
N ALA A 453 -10.18 -5.03 29.43
CA ALA A 453 -9.07 -4.52 30.24
C ALA A 453 -7.69 -4.60 29.56
N ALA A 454 -7.52 -5.43 28.53
CA ALA A 454 -6.26 -5.63 27.82
C ALA A 454 -6.36 -5.24 26.33
N THR A 455 -7.46 -4.62 25.91
CA THR A 455 -7.69 -4.25 24.52
C THR A 455 -6.76 -3.10 24.12
N ALA A 456 -6.04 -3.27 23.01
CA ALA A 456 -5.21 -2.21 22.45
C ALA A 456 -6.08 -1.12 21.79
N PRO A 457 -5.71 0.17 21.85
CA PRO A 457 -6.50 1.25 21.24
C PRO A 457 -6.65 1.09 19.72
N GLU A 458 -5.66 0.51 19.06
CA GLU A 458 -5.70 0.21 17.62
C GLU A 458 -6.71 -0.92 17.30
N HIS A 459 -6.89 -1.88 18.22
CA HIS A 459 -7.91 -2.93 18.11
C HIS A 459 -9.31 -2.35 18.28
N ASP A 460 -9.52 -1.52 19.30
CA ASP A 460 -10.80 -0.82 19.50
C ASP A 460 -11.15 0.07 18.29
N SER A 461 -10.16 0.78 17.74
CA SER A 461 -10.32 1.58 16.51
C SER A 461 -10.77 0.74 15.31
N ALA A 462 -10.24 -0.49 15.17
CA ALA A 462 -10.67 -1.40 14.10
C ALA A 462 -12.13 -1.85 14.28
N VAL A 463 -12.56 -2.13 15.51
CA VAL A 463 -13.96 -2.48 15.83
C VAL A 463 -14.89 -1.30 15.55
N ILE A 464 -14.50 -0.08 15.97
CA ILE A 464 -15.26 1.14 15.71
C ILE A 464 -15.40 1.36 14.20
N ALA A 465 -14.31 1.25 13.43
CA ALA A 465 -14.33 1.44 11.98
C ALA A 465 -15.28 0.45 11.27
N LEU A 466 -15.34 -0.80 11.72
CA LEU A 466 -16.30 -1.79 11.20
C LEU A 466 -17.76 -1.38 11.49
N ARG A 467 -18.03 -0.92 12.72
CA ARG A 467 -19.37 -0.45 13.13
C ARG A 467 -19.81 0.80 12.39
N GLU A 468 -18.87 1.72 12.16
CA GLU A 468 -19.09 2.96 11.40
C GLU A 468 -19.11 2.74 9.88
N ARG A 469 -18.70 1.54 9.43
CA ARG A 469 -18.66 1.12 8.01
C ARG A 469 -17.70 1.98 7.19
N ASP A 470 -16.58 2.34 7.82
CA ASP A 470 -15.51 3.12 7.21
C ASP A 470 -14.33 2.21 6.84
N PRO A 471 -14.19 1.83 5.56
CA PRO A 471 -13.09 0.97 5.13
C PRO A 471 -11.72 1.67 5.21
N ALA A 472 -11.67 2.99 5.12
CA ALA A 472 -10.41 3.74 5.21
C ALA A 472 -9.91 3.81 6.65
N ALA A 473 -10.83 4.07 7.60
CA ALA A 473 -10.52 4.00 9.03
C ALA A 473 -10.10 2.59 9.45
N TYR A 474 -10.74 1.54 8.90
CA TYR A 474 -10.36 0.17 9.17
C TYR A 474 -8.94 -0.16 8.68
N ALA A 475 -8.59 0.25 7.46
CA ALA A 475 -7.24 0.08 6.93
C ALA A 475 -6.18 0.78 7.79
N ALA A 476 -6.45 2.02 8.22
CA ALA A 476 -5.56 2.77 9.11
C ALA A 476 -5.39 2.08 10.47
N ALA A 477 -6.46 1.50 11.03
CA ALA A 477 -6.41 0.74 12.26
C ALA A 477 -5.56 -0.54 12.11
N LEU A 478 -5.63 -1.23 10.96
CA LEU A 478 -4.78 -2.39 10.67
C LEU A 478 -3.30 -2.03 10.58
N ASP A 479 -2.96 -0.93 9.91
CA ASP A 479 -1.57 -0.43 9.85
C ASP A 479 -1.04 -0.10 11.25
N ALA A 480 -1.87 0.54 12.07
CA ALA A 480 -1.56 0.84 13.47
C ALA A 480 -1.38 -0.45 14.31
N LEU A 481 -2.20 -1.48 14.09
CA LEU A 481 -2.04 -2.79 14.72
C LEU A 481 -0.73 -3.47 14.31
N PHE A 482 -0.32 -3.39 13.04
CA PHE A 482 0.97 -3.93 12.61
C PHE A 482 2.15 -3.18 13.24
N ALA A 483 2.07 -1.86 13.37
CA ALA A 483 3.06 -1.08 14.10
C ALA A 483 3.10 -1.49 15.58
N ALA A 484 1.95 -1.64 16.23
CA ALA A 484 1.84 -2.08 17.61
C ALA A 484 2.45 -3.48 17.85
N ARG A 485 2.29 -4.42 16.90
CA ARG A 485 2.93 -5.74 16.97
C ARG A 485 4.46 -5.65 16.93
N ARG A 486 5.02 -4.79 16.06
CA ARG A 486 6.47 -4.55 16.03
C ARG A 486 6.94 -3.96 17.35
N ASP A 487 6.19 -3.01 17.89
CA ASP A 487 6.47 -2.40 19.19
C ASP A 487 6.49 -3.41 20.35
N VAL A 488 5.59 -4.40 20.34
CA VAL A 488 5.59 -5.50 21.32
C VAL A 488 6.84 -6.38 21.19
N LEU A 489 7.22 -6.77 19.96
CA LEU A 489 8.42 -7.58 19.71
C LEU A 489 9.71 -6.84 20.11
N ASP A 490 9.78 -5.55 19.79
CA ASP A 490 10.88 -4.67 20.16
C ASP A 490 10.96 -4.52 21.69
N GLN A 491 9.82 -4.38 22.36
CA GLN A 491 9.78 -4.32 23.82
C GLN A 491 10.22 -5.63 24.48
N GLN A 492 9.74 -6.78 23.99
CA GLN A 492 10.15 -8.10 24.49
C GLN A 492 11.66 -8.31 24.32
N SER A 493 12.19 -7.97 23.14
CA SER A 493 13.62 -8.04 22.85
C SER A 493 14.43 -7.12 23.76
N CYS A 494 13.94 -5.90 23.98
CA CYS A 494 14.56 -4.93 24.88
C CYS A 494 14.62 -5.48 26.32
N THR A 495 13.51 -5.99 26.84
CA THR A 495 13.44 -6.59 28.19
C THR A 495 14.39 -7.78 28.32
N ALA A 496 14.37 -8.72 27.37
CA ALA A 496 15.24 -9.90 27.41
C ALA A 496 16.74 -9.55 27.38
N LEU A 497 17.15 -8.60 26.53
CA LEU A 497 18.54 -8.14 26.46
C LEU A 497 18.95 -7.35 27.70
N LEU A 498 18.07 -6.50 28.23
CA LEU A 498 18.32 -5.74 29.45
C LEU A 498 18.44 -6.66 30.68
N ASP A 499 17.62 -7.72 30.76
CA ASP A 499 17.70 -8.70 31.85
C ASP A 499 18.98 -9.53 31.79
N ARG A 500 19.40 -9.96 30.59
CA ARG A 500 20.72 -10.59 30.40
C ARG A 500 21.86 -9.65 30.79
N LEU A 501 21.76 -8.37 30.43
CA LEU A 501 22.75 -7.38 30.86
C LEU A 501 22.76 -7.25 32.39
N ARG A 502 21.58 -7.18 33.03
CA ARG A 502 21.42 -7.04 34.48
C ARG A 502 22.03 -8.21 35.25
N GLN A 503 21.99 -9.43 34.70
CA GLN A 503 22.62 -10.61 35.32
C GLN A 503 24.15 -10.50 35.44
N HIS A 504 24.81 -9.79 34.52
CA HIS A 504 26.28 -9.70 34.47
C HIS A 504 26.82 -8.31 34.87
N ALA A 505 26.07 -7.26 34.60
CA ALA A 505 26.42 -5.87 34.86
C ALA A 505 25.19 -5.09 35.37
N PRO A 506 24.73 -5.35 36.61
CA PRO A 506 23.48 -4.80 37.14
C PRO A 506 23.47 -3.27 37.14
N ARG A 507 24.57 -2.65 37.58
CA ARG A 507 24.69 -1.18 37.63
C ARG A 507 24.60 -0.53 36.25
N LEU A 508 25.11 -1.17 35.21
CA LEU A 508 25.03 -0.68 33.83
C LEU A 508 23.61 -0.81 33.30
N ALA A 509 22.96 -1.94 33.53
CA ALA A 509 21.57 -2.16 33.12
C ALA A 509 20.62 -1.14 33.77
N ASP A 510 20.82 -0.86 35.05
CA ASP A 510 19.98 0.10 35.78
C ASP A 510 20.27 1.55 35.35
N ALA A 511 21.53 1.90 35.06
CA ALA A 511 21.88 3.20 34.50
C ALA A 511 21.25 3.42 33.11
N TRP A 512 21.40 2.46 32.20
CA TRP A 512 20.80 2.53 30.86
C TRP A 512 19.27 2.54 30.90
N ALA A 513 18.64 1.84 31.85
CA ALA A 513 17.19 1.90 32.04
C ALA A 513 16.74 3.32 32.47
N ALA A 514 17.41 3.91 33.46
CA ALA A 514 17.11 5.28 33.93
C ALA A 514 17.37 6.34 32.83
N GLU A 515 18.41 6.17 32.03
CA GLU A 515 18.72 7.02 30.88
C GLU A 515 17.62 6.93 29.80
N SER A 516 17.14 5.73 29.50
CA SER A 516 16.03 5.53 28.57
C SER A 516 14.74 6.18 29.06
N GLU A 517 14.49 6.16 30.38
CA GLU A 517 13.33 6.82 30.98
C GLU A 517 13.40 8.35 30.92
N SER A 518 14.62 8.91 31.05
CA SER A 518 14.87 10.35 30.95
C SER A 518 15.02 10.87 29.51
N GLY A 519 15.00 9.97 28.52
CA GLY A 519 15.12 10.32 27.09
C GLY A 519 16.55 10.61 26.64
N ALA A 520 17.56 10.19 27.41
CA ALA A 520 18.96 10.27 27.01
C ALA A 520 19.24 9.28 25.86
N SER A 521 20.20 9.63 24.99
CA SER A 521 20.57 8.83 23.81
C SER A 521 21.98 8.22 23.91
N GLY A 522 22.77 8.65 24.89
CA GLY A 522 24.16 8.24 25.09
C GLY A 522 24.31 7.00 25.96
N PHE A 523 23.99 5.81 25.45
CA PHE A 523 24.19 4.54 26.17
C PHE A 523 25.66 4.08 26.10
N GLY A 524 26.55 4.86 26.72
CA GLY A 524 27.99 4.60 26.77
C GLY A 524 28.38 3.57 27.84
N LEU A 525 29.57 3.00 27.70
CA LEU A 525 30.21 2.17 28.73
C LEU A 525 31.73 2.37 28.73
N ALA A 526 32.36 2.22 29.90
CA ALA A 526 33.80 2.25 30.06
C ALA A 526 34.29 0.90 30.60
N TRP A 527 35.18 0.23 29.89
CA TRP A 527 35.81 -1.01 30.33
C TRP A 527 37.24 -0.74 30.78
N PHE A 528 37.53 -0.94 32.07
CA PHE A 528 38.85 -0.76 32.66
C PHE A 528 39.60 -2.09 32.65
N VAL A 529 40.75 -2.12 31.98
CA VAL A 529 41.55 -3.35 31.83
C VAL A 529 43.03 -3.02 31.68
N GLU A 530 43.90 -3.76 32.37
CA GLU A 530 45.34 -3.64 32.22
C GLU A 530 45.78 -3.99 30.80
N VAL A 531 46.80 -3.30 30.28
CA VAL A 531 47.31 -3.49 28.93
C VAL A 531 47.69 -4.94 28.67
N ASP A 532 48.35 -5.57 29.64
CA ASP A 532 48.79 -6.96 29.54
C ASP A 532 47.61 -7.94 29.42
N ARG A 533 46.54 -7.74 30.21
CA ARG A 533 45.33 -8.56 30.11
C ARG A 533 44.59 -8.36 28.79
N LEU A 534 44.58 -7.13 28.28
CA LEU A 534 43.95 -6.80 27.01
C LEU A 534 44.69 -7.44 25.82
N LEU A 535 46.02 -7.49 25.87
CA LEU A 535 46.83 -8.17 24.85
C LEU A 535 46.77 -9.71 24.96
N GLU A 536 46.56 -10.26 26.16
CA GLU A 536 46.34 -11.70 26.33
C GLU A 536 45.02 -12.17 25.70
N ALA A 537 43.97 -11.35 25.79
CA ALA A 537 42.64 -11.66 25.27
C ALA A 537 42.00 -10.43 24.64
N LEU A 538 42.21 -10.25 23.34
CA LEU A 538 41.56 -9.19 22.58
C LEU A 538 40.04 -9.45 22.50
N PRO A 539 39.20 -8.41 22.70
CA PRO A 539 37.77 -8.55 22.54
C PRO A 539 37.41 -8.80 21.07
N ALA A 540 36.19 -9.28 20.83
CA ALA A 540 35.67 -9.41 19.46
C ALA A 540 35.70 -8.05 18.72
N PRO A 541 35.89 -8.03 17.40
CA PRO A 541 35.84 -6.79 16.63
C PRO A 541 34.50 -6.07 16.87
N ASP A 542 34.51 -4.74 16.79
CA ASP A 542 33.33 -3.89 17.10
C ASP A 542 32.85 -3.99 18.57
N SER A 543 33.65 -4.50 19.53
CA SER A 543 33.27 -4.47 20.95
C SER A 543 33.40 -3.08 21.57
N ALA A 544 34.29 -2.24 21.03
CA ALA A 544 34.58 -0.90 21.53
C ALA A 544 34.73 0.11 20.39
N ASP A 545 34.41 1.37 20.68
CA ASP A 545 34.52 2.49 19.73
C ASP A 545 35.85 3.24 19.87
N VAL A 546 36.42 3.22 21.07
CA VAL A 546 37.64 3.95 21.45
C VAL A 546 38.46 3.09 22.40
N VAL A 547 39.77 3.00 22.17
CA VAL A 547 40.74 2.52 23.17
C VAL A 547 41.59 3.71 23.64
N MET A 548 41.59 3.96 24.94
CA MET A 548 42.33 5.04 25.59
C MET A 548 43.46 4.45 26.43
N VAL A 549 44.69 4.80 26.08
CA VAL A 549 45.92 4.26 26.65
C VAL A 549 46.56 5.31 27.55
N LEU A 550 46.55 5.05 28.86
CA LEU A 550 47.22 5.87 29.87
C LEU A 550 48.72 5.58 29.89
N GLY A 551 49.52 6.57 30.29
CA GLY A 551 50.97 6.43 30.36
C GLY A 551 51.65 6.22 29.00
N ALA A 552 51.04 6.67 27.90
CA ALA A 552 51.49 6.36 26.54
C ALA A 552 52.92 6.83 26.20
N GLY A 553 53.47 7.77 26.97
CA GLY A 553 54.86 8.24 26.85
C GLY A 553 55.92 7.23 27.32
N GLU A 554 55.52 6.24 28.12
CA GLU A 554 56.41 5.21 28.69
C GLU A 554 56.25 3.85 27.99
N LEU A 555 55.21 3.70 27.16
CA LEU A 555 54.92 2.47 26.43
C LEU A 555 55.74 2.31 25.15
N GLY A 556 56.18 1.08 24.90
CA GLY A 556 56.86 0.68 23.67
C GLY A 556 55.94 0.64 22.44
N VAL A 557 56.56 0.57 21.25
CA VAL A 557 55.86 0.52 19.95
C VAL A 557 54.97 -0.71 19.81
N ASP A 558 55.33 -1.83 20.46
CA ASP A 558 54.56 -3.06 20.52
C ASP A 558 53.12 -2.85 21.04
N ARG A 559 52.91 -1.84 21.90
CA ARG A 559 51.60 -1.51 22.44
C ARG A 559 50.67 -0.84 21.41
N LEU A 560 51.13 -0.53 20.20
CA LEU A 560 50.26 -0.14 19.09
C LEU A 560 49.37 -1.27 18.60
N LEU A 561 49.65 -2.53 18.95
CA LEU A 561 48.73 -3.64 18.72
C LEU A 561 47.35 -3.41 19.39
N LEU A 562 47.28 -2.56 20.42
CA LEU A 562 46.02 -2.13 21.03
C LEU A 562 45.07 -1.42 20.04
N ALA A 563 45.57 -0.88 18.92
CA ALA A 563 44.73 -0.37 17.85
C ALA A 563 43.85 -1.46 17.18
N ALA A 564 44.08 -2.74 17.48
CA ALA A 564 43.17 -3.82 17.09
C ALA A 564 41.85 -3.80 17.87
N VAL A 565 41.83 -3.23 19.08
CA VAL A 565 40.70 -3.29 20.03
C VAL A 565 39.54 -2.39 19.60
N ALA A 566 39.83 -1.25 18.98
CA ALA A 566 38.85 -0.26 18.59
C ALA A 566 39.31 0.52 17.34
N PRO A 567 38.38 1.09 16.55
CA PRO A 567 38.74 1.88 15.37
C PRO A 567 39.48 3.17 15.70
N ARG A 568 39.39 3.66 16.94
CA ARG A 568 40.02 4.90 17.39
C ARG A 568 40.91 4.67 18.60
N LEU A 569 42.09 5.29 18.57
CA LEU A 569 43.11 5.21 19.61
C LEU A 569 43.34 6.60 20.20
N ILE A 570 43.21 6.71 21.51
CA ILE A 570 43.57 7.90 22.29
C ILE A 570 44.79 7.57 23.15
N ALA A 571 45.91 8.26 22.92
CA ALA A 571 47.09 8.15 23.77
C ALA A 571 47.12 9.30 24.77
N VAL A 572 47.21 8.98 26.05
CA VAL A 572 47.24 9.97 27.13
C VAL A 572 48.65 10.06 27.70
N VAL A 573 49.18 11.29 27.75
CA VAL A 573 50.49 11.61 28.31
C VAL A 573 50.26 12.49 29.55
N GLY A 574 50.65 11.96 30.71
CA GLY A 574 50.50 12.65 31.99
C GLY A 574 51.41 13.87 32.12
N SER A 575 50.99 14.82 32.96
CA SER A 575 51.75 16.04 33.28
C SER A 575 53.12 15.71 33.89
N GLY A 576 54.20 16.00 33.15
CA GLY A 576 55.57 15.77 33.61
C GLY A 576 56.18 14.40 33.30
N ALA A 577 55.51 13.57 32.48
CA ALA A 577 56.07 12.30 32.02
C ALA A 577 57.35 12.55 31.20
N ARG A 578 58.47 11.94 31.62
CA ARG A 578 59.71 11.92 30.83
C ARG A 578 59.69 10.71 29.90
N PRO A 579 60.04 10.86 28.62
CA PRO A 579 60.12 9.71 27.72
C PRO A 579 61.14 8.69 28.24
N ALA A 580 60.68 7.45 28.43
CA ALA A 580 61.56 6.34 28.79
C ALA A 580 62.54 6.02 27.63
N GLY A 581 63.68 5.42 27.96
CA GLY A 581 64.73 5.07 27.00
C GLY A 581 64.27 4.03 25.98
N GLY A 582 63.84 4.50 24.80
CA GLY A 582 63.34 3.70 23.67
C GLY A 582 62.60 4.60 22.68
N ALA A 583 62.13 4.08 21.53
CA ALA A 583 61.17 4.82 20.70
C ALA A 583 59.78 4.62 21.32
N PRO A 584 59.16 5.63 21.94
CA PRO A 584 57.86 5.45 22.59
C PRO A 584 56.77 5.31 21.54
N LEU A 585 55.67 4.66 21.89
CA LEU A 585 54.42 4.61 21.11
C LEU A 585 54.01 6.02 20.63
N LEU A 586 54.17 7.01 21.50
CA LEU A 586 53.91 8.42 21.21
C LEU A 586 54.68 8.94 19.98
N SER A 587 55.92 8.51 19.76
CA SER A 587 56.74 8.95 18.62
C SER A 587 56.19 8.46 17.28
N VAL A 588 55.55 7.29 17.28
CA VAL A 588 54.91 6.72 16.09
C VAL A 588 53.57 7.41 15.83
N LEU A 589 52.78 7.71 16.87
CA LEU A 589 51.53 8.45 16.72
C LEU A 589 51.75 9.89 16.22
N GLN A 590 52.78 10.57 16.73
CA GLN A 590 53.17 11.89 16.20
C GLN A 590 53.57 11.81 14.73
N ARG A 591 54.26 10.74 14.32
CA ARG A 591 54.59 10.50 12.91
C ARG A 591 53.36 10.21 12.06
N ALA A 592 52.39 9.47 12.60
CA ALA A 592 51.11 9.19 11.96
C ALA A 592 50.16 10.41 11.92
N ALA A 593 50.67 11.62 12.17
CA ALA A 593 49.91 12.87 12.23
C ALA A 593 48.68 12.80 13.15
N ALA A 594 48.79 12.12 14.30
CA ALA A 594 47.73 12.12 15.31
C ALA A 594 47.40 13.55 15.78
N LEU A 595 46.12 13.86 15.95
CA LEU A 595 45.68 15.15 16.46
C LEU A 595 46.14 15.31 17.92
N VAL A 596 46.84 16.40 18.22
CA VAL A 596 47.32 16.69 19.58
C VAL A 596 46.43 17.72 20.26
N ILE A 597 45.89 17.33 21.41
CA ILE A 597 45.10 18.17 22.31
C ILE A 597 45.92 18.40 23.58
N ARG A 598 46.14 19.66 23.97
CA ARG A 598 46.91 20.00 25.17
C ARG A 598 46.03 20.32 26.37
N GLY A 599 46.34 19.69 27.51
CA GLY A 599 45.75 19.99 28.80
C GLY A 599 46.22 21.33 29.36
N ARG A 600 45.65 21.75 30.50
CA ARG A 600 46.15 22.92 31.22
C ARG A 600 47.46 22.58 31.91
N ALA A 601 48.57 23.11 31.40
CA ALA A 601 49.79 23.19 32.19
C ALA A 601 49.49 23.97 33.49
N ALA A 602 49.65 23.33 34.65
CA ALA A 602 49.75 24.07 35.91
C ALA A 602 50.87 25.10 35.72
N ALA A 603 50.55 26.39 35.87
CA ALA A 603 51.49 27.48 35.67
C ALA A 603 52.66 27.36 36.66
N GLN A 604 53.69 26.59 36.32
CA GLN A 604 55.00 26.71 36.92
C GLN A 604 55.68 27.89 36.23
N GLY A 605 55.96 28.92 37.03
CA GLY A 605 56.47 30.20 36.58
C GLY A 605 57.63 30.07 35.59
N SER A 606 57.38 30.41 34.34
CA SER A 606 58.40 30.71 33.37
C SER A 606 58.24 32.18 33.00
N ASP A 607 59.27 32.94 33.33
CA ASP A 607 59.44 34.37 33.17
C ASP A 607 59.29 34.78 31.69
N ALA A 608 58.05 35.01 31.26
CA ALA A 608 57.75 35.42 29.89
C ALA A 608 58.05 36.92 29.72
N ARG A 609 59.28 37.19 29.29
CA ARG A 609 59.76 38.51 28.88
C ARG A 609 58.93 39.00 27.69
N VAL A 610 57.95 39.86 27.95
CA VAL A 610 57.12 40.52 26.93
C VAL A 610 58.00 41.47 26.11
N VAL A 611 58.28 41.12 24.86
CA VAL A 611 58.83 42.06 23.87
C VAL A 611 57.67 42.89 23.31
N ARG A 612 57.60 44.17 23.68
CA ARG A 612 56.71 45.13 23.01
C ARG A 612 57.34 45.56 21.68
N LEU A 613 56.60 45.38 20.59
CA LEU A 613 56.91 46.02 19.30
C LEU A 613 56.46 47.50 19.33
N PRO A 614 57.19 48.43 18.69
CA PRO A 614 56.85 49.86 18.71
C PRO A 614 55.79 50.19 17.66
N SER A 615 54.75 50.91 18.09
CA SER A 615 53.76 51.55 17.21
C SER A 615 54.32 52.83 16.61
N GLY A 616 54.36 52.94 15.29
CA GLY A 616 54.68 54.17 14.55
C GLY A 616 53.52 55.19 14.54
N PRO A 617 53.77 56.47 14.19
CA PRO A 617 53.06 57.60 14.77
C PRO A 617 51.87 58.14 13.96
N ALA A 618 51.06 58.89 14.72
CA ALA A 618 49.84 59.57 14.36
C ALA A 618 49.97 60.62 13.24
N GLY A 619 48.97 60.65 12.35
CA GLY A 619 48.65 61.78 11.49
C GLY A 619 47.45 62.53 12.05
N SER A 620 47.72 63.60 12.79
CA SER A 620 46.74 64.60 13.23
C SER A 620 46.29 65.47 12.06
N ARG A 621 44.97 65.69 11.90
CA ARG A 621 44.47 66.97 11.39
C ARG A 621 43.19 67.35 12.11
N SER A 622 43.34 68.44 12.84
CA SER A 622 42.40 69.17 13.67
C SER A 622 41.49 70.10 12.86
N VAL A 623 40.30 70.34 13.43
CA VAL A 623 39.66 71.63 13.74
C VAL A 623 38.20 71.63 13.28
N GLY A 624 37.32 71.85 14.26
CA GLY A 624 35.87 71.79 14.14
C GLY A 624 35.21 73.10 13.74
N VAL A 625 33.90 73.15 14.00
CA VAL A 625 33.10 74.26 14.56
C VAL A 625 31.63 73.82 14.52
N ALA A 626 30.92 74.12 15.60
CA ALA A 626 29.49 73.91 15.78
C ALA A 626 28.63 74.81 14.88
N ASP A 627 27.42 74.40 14.53
CA ASP A 627 26.16 74.94 15.07
C ASP A 627 24.93 74.52 14.23
N ARG A 628 23.81 74.32 14.94
CA ARG A 628 22.37 74.37 14.55
C ARG A 628 21.89 73.82 13.20
N GLY A 629 20.92 72.89 13.30
CA GLY A 629 20.01 72.57 12.18
C GLY A 629 18.88 71.63 12.59
N GLN A 630 17.75 72.22 12.94
CA GLN A 630 16.46 71.62 13.28
C GLN A 630 15.85 70.69 12.19
N VAL A 631 15.08 69.70 12.67
CA VAL A 631 13.71 69.33 12.21
C VAL A 631 13.52 68.26 11.10
N LYS A 632 12.78 67.20 11.52
CA LYS A 632 11.82 66.31 10.82
C LYS A 632 12.32 65.52 9.60
N GLN A 633 12.07 64.21 9.58
CA GLN A 633 10.78 63.60 9.22
C GLN A 633 10.77 62.10 9.47
N ALA A 634 9.61 61.62 9.92
CA ALA A 634 9.24 60.22 10.07
C ALA A 634 9.01 59.54 8.72
N GLY A 635 9.03 58.20 8.70
CA GLY A 635 8.36 57.45 7.64
C GLY A 635 8.73 55.97 7.55
N ALA A 636 7.80 55.14 8.05
CA ALA A 636 7.61 53.69 7.91
C ALA A 636 8.61 52.75 8.60
#